data_AF-A0A553HZ35-F1
#
_entry.id   AF-A0A553HZ35-F1
#
_cell.length_a   1.000
_cell.length_b   1.000
_cell.length_c   1.000
_cell.angle_alpha   90.00
_cell.angle_beta   90.00
_cell.angle_gamma   90.00
#
_symmetry.space_group_name_H-M   'P 1'
#
loop_
_entity.id
_entity.type
_entity.pdbx_description
1 polymer ?
#
loop_
_entity_poly.entity_id
_entity_poly.type
_entity_poly.pdbx_seq_one_letter_code
_entity_poly.pdbx_strand_id
1 'polypeptide(L)'
;MATSTMTATATVTTTKPSRKKDAPLRPENERFLRCCADIANVLIEDHEASKDPKNPRKDINLNGLRTKLSRKHRLANIPPLTAIIAAVPEHYKKYIMPRLVAKPIRTSSGIAVVAVMCKPHRCPHIAYTGNICVYCPGGPDSDFEYSTQSYTGYEPTSMRAIRARYDPFEQARGRVDQLKSLGHSVDKVEYIIMGGTFMSLPIPYREEFISQLHNALSGYQTTNVDEAVEAGEMSNIKCVGITIETRPDYCLQPHLTDMLRYGCTRLEVGVQSLYEDVARDTNRGHTVAAVAETFCLAKDAGFKVVSHMMPDLPNVGKERDLDQFREYFENPAFRTDGLKIYPTLVIRGTGLYELWRTGRYQNYTPNALIDLVARILALVPPWTRIYRVQRDIPMPLVTSGVENGNLRELALARMKDFGTTCRDVRTREVGINEVKHKIRPNQIELVRRDYTANGGWETFLAYEDPKQDILVGLLRLRKCTEKYTYREELVGQQTSLVRELHVYGTAVPVHARDPRKFQHQGFGTLLMEEAERIARDEHGSVKISVISGVGVRSYYRKLGYWLDGPYMNRKPGIYAGWAGCEARSNVAQTTPETKVMFENLDASQSFSQVPAYKPDAKSSFDDEFNRFALSQIIVVGSREWRQQRMNTTQHKTSHKVAQEVLETRIGFYNPFPAYHFTGTVRPVYPLSPKRFIPESIRRPDWADTGLPSAERRLGTQWSFLDTTGQAAMRKVCKLSREVLDIVAAELRPGVTTDYLDEAYPSPLNYNRFPKSLCTSPNEVVCHGIPDNRVLLDGDILNLDISLYHGGYHADVNETYYVGNRAKADPDSVRIVETARECLDEAIKLVKPGTPIREFGRVIEKYAKSRKCSVIATWGGHGINTEFHPPPWIPHYAKNKAAGVCKPGLTFTIEPILTLGKPHDLFWPDNWTNVTIDGKRTAQFEHTLLVTETGVEILTARNEKSPGGPIPMPIRGVDN
;
A
#
# COMPACT_ATOMS: atom_id res chain seq x y z
N MET A 1 5.83 93.45 -32.75
CA MET A 1 7.11 94.10 -32.42
C MET A 1 8.15 93.00 -32.22
N ALA A 2 9.20 93.04 -33.03
CA ALA A 2 10.25 92.02 -33.05
C ALA A 2 11.23 92.23 -31.90
N THR A 3 11.63 91.15 -31.22
CA THR A 3 12.73 91.15 -30.27
C THR A 3 13.92 90.39 -30.84
N SER A 4 15.06 91.06 -30.70
CA SER A 4 16.35 90.75 -31.29
C SER A 4 16.97 89.47 -30.75
N THR A 5 17.40 88.67 -31.71
CA THR A 5 18.51 87.71 -31.75
C THR A 5 19.75 88.09 -30.93
N MET A 6 20.40 87.07 -30.37
CA MET A 6 21.81 86.73 -30.69
C MET A 6 22.15 85.27 -30.31
N THR A 7 22.34 84.48 -31.36
CA THR A 7 23.22 83.30 -31.53
C THR A 7 24.69 83.69 -31.29
N ALA A 8 25.70 82.84 -31.06
CA ALA A 8 25.90 81.41 -30.80
C ALA A 8 27.41 81.24 -30.55
N THR A 9 27.86 80.27 -29.74
CA THR A 9 28.96 79.32 -30.06
C THR A 9 29.20 78.36 -28.90
N ALA A 10 29.40 77.09 -29.25
CA ALA A 10 29.44 75.95 -28.36
C ALA A 10 30.88 75.42 -28.18
N THR A 11 31.21 74.93 -26.98
CA THR A 11 32.15 73.80 -26.84
C THR A 11 31.98 73.08 -25.50
N VAL A 12 32.11 71.76 -25.56
CA VAL A 12 31.67 70.71 -24.64
C VAL A 12 32.37 70.74 -23.28
N THR A 13 31.58 70.75 -22.20
CA THR A 13 31.94 70.14 -20.92
C THR A 13 30.90 69.08 -20.58
N THR A 14 31.33 67.83 -20.51
CA THR A 14 30.50 66.69 -20.11
C THR A 14 30.19 66.79 -18.61
N THR A 15 29.06 67.42 -18.28
CA THR A 15 28.48 67.33 -16.93
C THR A 15 27.70 66.02 -16.83
N LYS A 16 28.15 65.13 -15.94
CA LYS A 16 27.44 63.89 -15.57
C LYS A 16 26.00 64.24 -15.15
N PRO A 17 24.96 63.56 -15.67
CA PRO A 17 23.62 63.74 -15.15
C PRO A 17 23.58 63.29 -13.68
N SER A 18 23.05 64.17 -12.85
CA SER A 18 22.88 64.01 -11.42
C SER A 18 22.08 62.75 -11.08
N ARG A 19 22.57 61.99 -10.08
CA ARG A 19 21.81 60.88 -9.48
C ARG A 19 20.47 61.43 -8.99
N LYS A 20 19.36 60.95 -9.56
CA LYS A 20 18.03 61.06 -8.93
C LYS A 20 18.16 60.55 -7.48
N LYS A 21 17.74 61.36 -6.51
CA LYS A 21 17.61 60.95 -5.10
C LYS A 21 16.68 59.73 -5.08
N ASP A 22 17.22 58.56 -4.73
CA ASP A 22 16.46 57.33 -4.54
C ASP A 22 15.36 57.60 -3.49
N ALA A 23 14.11 57.31 -3.84
CA ALA A 23 13.01 57.27 -2.88
C ALA A 23 13.38 56.34 -1.71
N PRO A 24 12.91 56.61 -0.47
CA PRO A 24 13.23 55.76 0.66
C PRO A 24 12.81 54.32 0.37
N LEU A 25 13.78 53.41 0.44
CA LEU A 25 13.54 51.99 0.19
C LEU A 25 12.55 51.47 1.24
N ARG A 26 11.53 50.75 0.78
CA ARG A 26 10.57 50.07 1.66
C ARG A 26 11.29 49.14 2.64
N PRO A 27 10.75 48.87 3.84
CA PRO A 27 11.34 47.93 4.80
C PRO A 27 11.77 46.60 4.16
N GLU A 28 12.90 46.04 4.60
CA GLU A 28 13.51 44.86 3.97
C GLU A 28 12.60 43.62 4.01
N ASN A 29 11.79 43.46 5.05
CA ASN A 29 10.77 42.41 5.14
C ASN A 29 9.72 42.47 4.02
N GLU A 30 9.28 43.67 3.63
CA GLU A 30 8.33 43.84 2.52
C GLU A 30 9.00 43.56 1.18
N ARG A 31 10.26 44.02 1.00
CA ARG A 31 11.06 43.70 -0.18
C ARG A 31 11.33 42.18 -0.28
N PHE A 32 11.53 41.52 0.86
CA PHE A 32 11.76 40.09 0.95
C PHE A 32 10.53 39.29 0.49
N LEU A 33 9.33 39.65 0.97
CA LEU A 33 8.07 39.02 0.54
C LEU A 33 7.82 39.22 -0.96
N ARG A 34 8.04 40.44 -1.47
CA ARG A 34 7.95 40.75 -2.91
C ARG A 34 8.96 39.96 -3.74
N CYS A 35 10.18 39.79 -3.25
CA CYS A 35 11.18 38.95 -3.92
C CYS A 35 10.72 37.48 -4.00
N CYS A 36 10.13 36.94 -2.93
CA CYS A 36 9.60 35.58 -2.93
C CYS A 36 8.46 35.41 -3.94
N ALA A 37 7.53 36.38 -3.99
CA ALA A 37 6.43 36.39 -4.96
C ALA A 37 6.92 36.53 -6.40
N ASP A 38 7.89 37.41 -6.68
CA ASP A 38 8.51 37.55 -8.01
C ASP A 38 9.17 36.25 -8.47
N ILE A 39 9.88 35.54 -7.57
CA ILE A 39 10.49 34.24 -7.88
C ILE A 39 9.40 33.21 -8.22
N ALA A 40 8.33 33.15 -7.43
CA ALA A 40 7.20 32.24 -7.67
C ALA A 40 6.51 32.53 -9.01
N ASN A 41 6.27 33.80 -9.34
CA ASN A 41 5.62 34.23 -10.58
C ASN A 41 6.44 33.84 -11.82
N VAL A 42 7.77 34.03 -11.80
CA VAL A 42 8.64 33.60 -12.92
C VAL A 42 8.53 32.10 -13.19
N LEU A 43 8.39 31.28 -12.13
CA LEU A 43 8.23 29.84 -12.27
C LEU A 43 6.84 29.45 -12.81
N ILE A 44 5.81 30.20 -12.43
CA ILE A 44 4.44 30.03 -12.92
C ILE A 44 4.35 30.41 -14.40
N GLU A 45 4.93 31.55 -14.79
CA GLU A 45 4.99 32.00 -16.18
C GLU A 45 5.69 30.97 -17.08
N ASP A 46 6.82 30.40 -16.64
CA ASP A 46 7.49 29.32 -17.39
C ASP A 46 6.63 28.05 -17.50
N HIS A 47 5.88 27.71 -16.45
CA HIS A 47 4.97 26.57 -16.50
C HIS A 47 3.84 26.78 -17.51
N GLU A 48 3.19 27.95 -17.48
CA GLU A 48 2.11 28.29 -18.42
C GLU A 48 2.63 28.39 -19.86
N ALA A 49 3.79 29.03 -20.09
CA ALA A 49 4.43 29.09 -21.40
C ALA A 49 4.74 27.69 -21.96
N SER A 50 5.05 26.73 -21.09
CA SER A 50 5.35 25.36 -21.50
C SER A 50 4.15 24.49 -21.88
N LYS A 51 2.92 25.00 -21.75
CA LYS A 51 1.72 24.34 -22.26
C LYS A 51 1.53 24.54 -23.75
N ASP A 52 2.19 25.55 -24.34
CA ASP A 52 2.23 25.75 -25.79
C ASP A 52 3.26 24.80 -26.43
N PRO A 53 2.87 23.92 -27.36
CA PRO A 53 3.79 23.02 -28.08
C PRO A 53 4.96 23.73 -28.77
N LYS A 54 4.83 25.03 -29.07
CA LYS A 54 5.87 25.84 -29.73
C LYS A 54 6.95 26.36 -28.79
N ASN A 55 6.76 26.27 -27.47
CA ASN A 55 7.72 26.75 -26.47
C ASN A 55 8.12 25.62 -25.50
N PRO A 56 9.25 24.91 -25.76
CA PRO A 56 9.70 23.87 -24.85
C PRO A 56 10.06 24.46 -23.47
N ARG A 57 9.85 23.67 -22.42
CA ARG A 57 10.21 24.03 -21.03
C ARG A 57 11.67 24.48 -20.95
N LYS A 58 11.91 25.64 -20.35
CA LYS A 58 13.28 26.11 -20.07
C LYS A 58 13.83 25.45 -18.81
N ASP A 59 15.11 25.07 -18.83
CA ASP A 59 15.84 24.62 -17.64
C ASP A 59 16.29 25.85 -16.85
N ILE A 60 15.47 26.28 -15.89
CA ILE A 60 15.74 27.48 -15.10
C ILE A 60 16.71 27.14 -13.97
N ASN A 61 17.90 27.75 -13.99
CA ASN A 61 18.81 27.70 -12.86
C ASN A 61 18.21 28.49 -11.67
N LEU A 62 17.62 27.77 -10.73
CA LEU A 62 16.94 28.33 -9.57
C LEU A 62 17.85 29.18 -8.67
N ASN A 63 19.11 28.78 -8.48
CA ASN A 63 20.06 29.54 -7.68
C ASN A 63 20.47 30.85 -8.37
N GLY A 64 20.62 30.81 -9.70
CA GLY A 64 20.82 32.00 -10.52
C GLY A 64 19.64 32.96 -10.45
N LEU A 65 18.41 32.43 -10.57
CA LEU A 65 17.18 33.22 -10.46
C LEU A 65 17.03 33.88 -9.08
N ARG A 66 17.23 33.12 -8.00
CA ARG A 66 17.20 33.62 -6.61
C ARG A 66 18.22 34.73 -6.40
N THR A 67 19.44 34.57 -6.90
CA THR A 67 20.49 35.59 -6.78
C THR A 67 20.13 36.84 -7.57
N LYS A 68 19.66 36.69 -8.81
CA LYS A 68 19.25 37.80 -9.68
C LYS A 68 18.12 38.63 -9.04
N LEU A 69 17.07 37.99 -8.55
CA LEU A 69 15.93 38.68 -7.94
C LEU A 69 16.25 39.25 -6.56
N SER A 70 17.11 38.59 -5.76
CA SER A 70 17.59 39.17 -4.49
C SER A 70 18.37 40.47 -4.71
N ARG A 71 19.21 40.52 -5.77
CA ARG A 71 19.92 41.75 -6.16
C ARG A 71 18.94 42.84 -6.65
N LYS A 72 17.94 42.49 -7.45
CA LYS A 72 16.88 43.41 -7.91
C LYS A 72 16.15 44.06 -6.73
N HIS A 73 15.86 43.30 -5.68
CA HIS A 73 15.14 43.76 -4.49
C HIS A 73 16.04 44.34 -3.37
N ARG A 74 17.37 44.42 -3.60
CA ARG A 74 18.36 44.92 -2.64
C ARG A 74 18.24 44.24 -1.26
N LEU A 75 18.21 42.91 -1.23
CA LEU A 75 18.18 42.10 -0.01
C LEU A 75 19.60 41.78 0.48
N ALA A 76 19.80 41.77 1.80
CA ALA A 76 21.06 41.35 2.42
C ALA A 76 21.28 39.84 2.27
N ASN A 77 20.20 39.06 2.37
CA ASN A 77 20.24 37.60 2.28
C ASN A 77 19.37 37.07 1.15
N ILE A 78 19.82 35.99 0.52
CA ILE A 78 19.04 35.28 -0.51
C ILE A 78 17.86 34.57 0.17
N PRO A 79 16.60 34.75 -0.31
CA PRO A 79 15.45 34.08 0.29
C PRO A 79 15.62 32.55 0.32
N PRO A 80 15.33 31.90 1.47
CA PRO A 80 15.35 30.45 1.56
C PRO A 80 14.22 29.84 0.71
N LEU A 81 14.41 28.60 0.26
CA LEU A 81 13.37 27.91 -0.54
C LEU A 81 12.04 27.81 0.19
N THR A 82 12.03 27.66 1.52
CA THR A 82 10.81 27.60 2.34
C THR A 82 9.94 28.85 2.17
N ALA A 83 10.56 30.04 2.14
CA ALA A 83 9.85 31.30 1.94
C ALA A 83 9.30 31.43 0.51
N ILE A 84 10.04 30.92 -0.49
CA ILE A 84 9.60 30.90 -1.89
C ILE A 84 8.42 29.94 -2.06
N ILE A 85 8.49 28.74 -1.47
CA ILE A 85 7.41 27.73 -1.48
C ILE A 85 6.14 28.30 -0.85
N ALA A 86 6.26 29.01 0.28
CA ALA A 86 5.14 29.67 0.95
C ALA A 86 4.46 30.74 0.08
N ALA A 87 5.20 31.37 -0.84
CA ALA A 87 4.68 32.37 -1.77
C ALA A 87 3.99 31.76 -3.02
N VAL A 88 4.07 30.45 -3.25
CA VAL A 88 3.40 29.78 -4.38
C VAL A 88 1.91 29.59 -4.08
N PRO A 89 0.99 30.03 -4.95
CA PRO A 89 -0.45 29.79 -4.78
C PRO A 89 -0.80 28.30 -4.76
N GLU A 90 -1.78 27.90 -3.93
CA GLU A 90 -2.11 26.49 -3.66
C GLU A 90 -2.39 25.66 -4.93
N HIS A 91 -3.15 26.22 -5.88
CA HIS A 91 -3.48 25.56 -7.15
C HIS A 91 -2.26 25.35 -8.07
N TYR A 92 -1.21 26.16 -7.92
CA TYR A 92 0.05 26.02 -8.68
C TYR A 92 1.07 25.11 -8.00
N LYS A 93 0.94 24.85 -6.68
CA LYS A 93 1.90 24.03 -5.94
C LYS A 93 2.16 22.67 -6.61
N LYS A 94 1.12 21.97 -7.07
CA LYS A 94 1.27 20.66 -7.76
C LYS A 94 2.26 20.70 -8.93
N TYR A 95 2.33 21.81 -9.66
CA TYR A 95 3.13 21.94 -10.88
C TYR A 95 4.53 22.50 -10.63
N ILE A 96 4.66 23.40 -9.65
CA ILE A 96 5.91 24.12 -9.37
C ILE A 96 6.78 23.40 -8.32
N MET A 97 6.15 22.71 -7.35
CA MET A 97 6.85 22.06 -6.24
C MET A 97 7.98 21.10 -6.68
N PRO A 98 7.85 20.28 -7.74
CA PRO A 98 8.95 19.41 -8.18
C PRO A 98 10.26 20.16 -8.50
N ARG A 99 10.19 21.45 -8.86
CA ARG A 99 11.35 22.31 -9.14
C ARG A 99 11.90 23.03 -7.90
N LEU A 100 11.11 23.09 -6.84
CA LEU A 100 11.43 23.77 -5.57
C LEU A 100 11.82 22.80 -4.45
N VAL A 101 11.88 21.49 -4.71
CA VAL A 101 12.33 20.51 -3.71
C VAL A 101 13.82 20.71 -3.42
N ALA A 102 14.15 21.00 -2.16
CA ALA A 102 15.53 21.11 -1.74
C ALA A 102 16.21 19.73 -1.70
N LYS A 103 17.35 19.56 -2.41
CA LYS A 103 18.12 18.29 -2.43
C LYS A 103 17.22 17.07 -2.76
N PRO A 104 16.67 16.97 -3.99
CA PRO A 104 15.66 15.96 -4.36
C PRO A 104 16.11 14.50 -4.15
N ILE A 105 17.42 14.24 -4.18
CA ILE A 105 18.04 12.93 -3.88
C ILE A 105 17.65 12.42 -2.48
N ARG A 106 17.28 13.29 -1.52
CA ARG A 106 16.89 12.88 -0.16
C ARG A 106 15.63 12.02 -0.10
N THR A 107 14.75 12.13 -1.09
CA THR A 107 13.49 11.38 -1.18
C THR A 107 13.34 10.70 -2.55
N SER A 108 14.45 10.51 -3.29
CA SER A 108 14.43 9.86 -4.61
C SER A 108 13.99 8.40 -4.54
N SER A 109 14.21 7.74 -3.41
CA SER A 109 13.72 6.39 -3.13
C SER A 109 12.24 6.35 -2.73
N GLY A 110 11.56 7.50 -2.65
CA GLY A 110 10.16 7.59 -2.29
C GLY A 110 9.85 7.44 -0.79
N ILE A 111 10.87 7.54 0.08
CA ILE A 111 10.74 7.44 1.55
C ILE A 111 11.44 8.63 2.20
N ALA A 112 10.81 9.23 3.20
CA ALA A 112 11.40 10.28 4.04
C ALA A 112 12.14 9.66 5.23
N VAL A 113 13.46 9.89 5.31
CA VAL A 113 14.28 9.38 6.42
C VAL A 113 14.30 10.38 7.58
N VAL A 114 13.88 9.92 8.76
CA VAL A 114 13.85 10.69 10.01
C VAL A 114 14.77 10.05 11.02
N ALA A 115 15.95 10.64 11.22
CA ALA A 115 16.93 10.19 12.20
C ALA A 115 16.72 10.92 13.53
N VAL A 116 16.64 10.15 14.62
CA VAL A 116 16.45 10.59 16.00
C VAL A 116 17.54 10.00 16.90
N MET A 117 17.82 10.66 18.02
CA MET A 117 18.79 10.18 19.01
C MET A 117 18.12 9.95 20.35
N CYS A 118 18.47 8.86 21.00
CA CYS A 118 18.11 8.63 22.40
C CYS A 118 19.00 9.48 23.33
N LYS A 119 18.60 9.57 24.61
CA LYS A 119 19.36 10.29 25.63
C LYS A 119 20.84 9.87 25.66
N PRO A 120 21.78 10.81 25.92
CA PRO A 120 23.17 10.47 26.21
C PRO A 120 23.25 9.48 27.39
N HIS A 121 23.99 8.40 27.22
CA HIS A 121 24.24 7.38 28.24
C HIS A 121 25.56 6.67 27.95
N ARG A 122 26.13 6.04 28.98
CA ARG A 122 27.38 5.28 28.85
C ARG A 122 27.16 3.97 28.11
N CYS A 123 28.15 3.58 27.32
CA CYS A 123 28.20 2.24 26.73
C CYS A 123 28.25 1.16 27.83
N PRO A 124 27.54 0.04 27.67
CA PRO A 124 27.45 -0.98 28.72
C PRO A 124 28.79 -1.72 28.98
N HIS A 125 29.64 -1.86 27.96
CA HIS A 125 30.92 -2.57 28.11
C HIS A 125 31.95 -1.85 28.97
N ILE A 126 31.76 -0.55 29.27
CA ILE A 126 32.67 0.18 30.15
C ILE A 126 32.75 -0.46 31.55
N ALA A 127 31.66 -1.10 32.00
CA ALA A 127 31.58 -1.70 33.32
C ALA A 127 32.57 -2.87 33.51
N TYR A 128 32.90 -3.61 32.45
CA TYR A 128 33.79 -4.78 32.53
C TYR A 128 35.08 -4.64 31.74
N THR A 129 35.17 -3.69 30.80
CA THR A 129 36.43 -3.38 30.08
C THR A 129 37.18 -2.19 30.66
N GLY A 130 36.54 -1.40 31.53
CA GLY A 130 37.11 -0.22 32.18
C GLY A 130 37.06 1.06 31.34
N ASN A 131 36.97 0.98 30.01
CA ASN A 131 36.96 2.14 29.11
C ASN A 131 36.02 1.91 27.90
N ILE A 132 35.77 2.95 27.11
CA ILE A 132 35.06 2.84 25.82
C ILE A 132 36.01 2.42 24.67
N CYS A 133 35.47 2.23 23.46
CA CYS A 133 36.26 1.90 22.28
C CYS A 133 37.26 3.01 21.91
N VAL A 134 38.47 2.63 21.50
CA VAL A 134 39.63 3.52 21.30
C VAL A 134 39.34 4.69 20.33
N TYR A 135 38.59 4.45 19.26
CA TYR A 135 38.28 5.44 18.20
C TYR A 135 36.95 6.19 18.42
N CYS A 136 36.22 5.93 19.51
CA CYS A 136 34.87 6.45 19.69
C CYS A 136 34.89 7.88 20.27
N PRO A 137 34.42 8.90 19.53
CA PRO A 137 34.31 10.26 20.07
C PRO A 137 33.03 10.43 20.91
N GLY A 138 32.98 11.52 21.67
CA GLY A 138 31.76 11.97 22.34
C GLY A 138 31.28 11.09 23.49
N GLY A 139 30.04 11.32 23.92
CA GLY A 139 29.42 10.63 25.03
C GLY A 139 29.62 11.35 26.37
N PRO A 140 29.00 10.82 27.45
CA PRO A 140 28.97 11.48 28.76
C PRO A 140 30.35 11.70 29.41
N ASP A 141 31.34 10.88 29.06
CA ASP A 141 32.69 10.90 29.64
C ASP A 141 33.71 11.59 28.71
N SER A 142 33.25 12.51 27.86
CA SER A 142 34.08 13.22 26.87
C SER A 142 34.02 14.74 27.03
N ASP A 143 34.95 15.44 26.38
CA ASP A 143 34.97 16.92 26.34
C ASP A 143 33.79 17.52 25.55
N PHE A 144 32.98 16.71 24.85
CA PHE A 144 31.85 17.18 24.05
C PHE A 144 30.58 17.30 24.90
N GLU A 145 30.16 18.55 25.16
CA GLU A 145 29.00 18.86 25.98
C GLU A 145 27.70 18.20 25.47
N TYR A 146 27.04 17.47 26.36
CA TYR A 146 25.69 16.92 26.17
C TYR A 146 25.50 16.11 24.87
N SER A 147 26.56 15.39 24.46
CA SER A 147 26.60 14.60 23.22
C SER A 147 26.30 13.11 23.47
N THR A 148 25.62 12.46 22.51
CA THR A 148 25.43 10.99 22.50
C THR A 148 26.75 10.29 22.16
N GLN A 149 26.96 9.08 22.68
CA GLN A 149 28.14 8.27 22.37
C GLN A 149 28.34 8.10 20.86
N SER A 150 29.59 8.23 20.40
CA SER A 150 30.01 8.19 18.98
C SER A 150 29.73 9.46 18.16
N TYR A 151 29.17 10.51 18.78
CA TYR A 151 28.80 11.77 18.13
C TYR A 151 29.41 12.97 18.87
N THR A 152 29.75 14.02 18.13
CA THR A 152 30.39 15.22 18.68
C THR A 152 29.41 16.29 19.18
N GLY A 153 28.12 16.17 18.82
CA GLY A 153 27.10 17.19 19.13
C GLY A 153 26.94 18.23 18.02
N TYR A 154 27.92 18.37 17.13
CA TYR A 154 27.92 19.35 16.04
C TYR A 154 27.37 18.80 14.71
N GLU A 155 27.03 17.52 14.65
CA GLU A 155 26.36 16.96 13.48
C GLU A 155 24.93 17.53 13.38
N PRO A 156 24.39 17.75 12.16
CA PRO A 156 23.05 18.33 12.01
C PRO A 156 21.95 17.59 12.78
N THR A 157 22.06 16.28 12.93
CA THR A 157 21.09 15.50 13.70
C THR A 157 21.31 15.62 15.20
N SER A 158 22.56 15.59 15.67
CA SER A 158 22.91 15.81 17.07
C SER A 158 22.45 17.19 17.56
N MET A 159 22.69 18.24 16.77
CA MET A 159 22.23 19.60 17.11
C MET A 159 20.71 19.68 17.25
N ARG A 160 19.95 18.94 16.42
CA ARG A 160 18.48 18.89 16.55
C ARG A 160 18.05 18.13 17.81
N ALA A 161 18.74 17.03 18.13
CA ALA A 161 18.47 16.24 19.32
C ALA A 161 18.74 17.06 20.59
N ILE A 162 19.88 17.75 20.68
CA ILE A 162 20.24 18.64 21.78
C ILE A 162 19.19 19.75 21.95
N ARG A 163 18.78 20.41 20.85
CA ARG A 163 17.76 21.46 20.88
C ARG A 163 16.40 20.96 21.39
N ALA A 164 16.05 19.72 21.05
CA ALA A 164 14.84 19.05 21.53
C ALA A 164 15.03 18.39 22.91
N ARG A 165 16.20 18.55 23.56
CA ARG A 165 16.56 17.86 24.81
C ARG A 165 16.34 16.34 24.75
N TYR A 166 16.62 15.75 23.59
CA TYR A 166 16.45 14.32 23.31
C TYR A 166 15.01 13.81 23.47
N ASP A 167 14.00 14.69 23.46
CA ASP A 167 12.60 14.29 23.45
C ASP A 167 12.26 13.58 22.11
N PRO A 168 11.73 12.34 22.15
CA PRO A 168 11.46 11.56 20.94
C PRO A 168 10.37 12.19 20.06
N PHE A 169 9.31 12.74 20.67
CA PHE A 169 8.16 13.29 19.95
C PHE A 169 8.54 14.56 19.19
N GLU A 170 9.19 15.51 19.87
CA GLU A 170 9.65 16.79 19.31
C GLU A 170 10.72 16.59 18.22
N GLN A 171 11.65 15.64 18.41
CA GLN A 171 12.63 15.28 17.39
C GLN A 171 11.96 14.76 16.12
N ALA A 172 11.03 13.80 16.27
CA ALA A 172 10.33 13.18 15.17
C ALA A 172 9.43 14.19 14.45
N ARG A 173 8.53 14.84 15.18
CA ARG A 173 7.55 15.79 14.65
C ARG A 173 8.24 16.98 13.99
N GLY A 174 9.20 17.59 14.68
CA GLY A 174 9.96 18.73 14.16
C GLY A 174 10.71 18.39 12.87
N ARG A 175 11.21 17.15 12.73
CA ARG A 175 11.88 16.71 11.49
C ARG A 175 10.90 16.45 10.35
N VAL A 176 9.77 15.83 10.63
CA VAL A 176 8.71 15.59 9.62
C VAL A 176 8.19 16.92 9.07
N ASP A 177 7.86 17.87 9.94
CA ASP A 177 7.33 19.17 9.53
C ASP A 177 8.38 20.02 8.80
N GLN A 178 9.65 19.92 9.19
CA GLN A 178 10.75 20.51 8.43
C GLN A 178 10.84 19.94 6.99
N LEU A 179 10.72 18.62 6.81
CA LEU A 179 10.75 18.00 5.48
C LEU A 179 9.57 18.44 4.62
N LYS A 180 8.37 18.53 5.19
CA LYS A 180 7.18 19.08 4.50
C LYS A 180 7.43 20.51 4.03
N SER A 181 7.98 21.37 4.90
CA SER A 181 8.27 22.78 4.56
C SER A 181 9.27 22.95 3.41
N LEU A 182 10.14 21.95 3.21
CA LEU A 182 11.12 21.89 2.12
C LEU A 182 10.56 21.25 0.84
N GLY A 183 9.28 20.88 0.83
CA GLY A 183 8.57 20.33 -0.32
C GLY A 183 8.73 18.83 -0.52
N HIS A 184 9.26 18.09 0.45
CA HIS A 184 9.33 16.64 0.38
C HIS A 184 7.97 16.01 0.72
N SER A 185 7.56 14.97 -0.01
CA SER A 185 6.50 14.08 0.45
C SER A 185 6.99 13.32 1.68
N VAL A 186 6.13 13.24 2.69
CA VAL A 186 6.37 12.52 3.95
C VAL A 186 5.26 11.50 4.21
N ASP A 187 4.56 11.06 3.18
CA ASP A 187 3.48 10.06 3.31
C ASP A 187 4.03 8.71 3.82
N LYS A 188 5.32 8.46 3.54
CA LYS A 188 6.08 7.29 3.98
C LYS A 188 7.33 7.76 4.72
N VAL A 189 7.44 7.40 5.98
CA VAL A 189 8.57 7.75 6.86
C VAL A 189 9.29 6.49 7.31
N GLU A 190 10.62 6.54 7.28
CA GLU A 190 11.49 5.55 7.89
C GLU A 190 12.28 6.20 9.04
N TYR A 191 12.14 5.64 10.24
CA TYR A 191 12.90 6.10 11.40
C TYR A 191 14.27 5.46 11.46
N ILE A 192 15.27 6.21 11.94
CA ILE A 192 16.58 5.69 12.30
C ILE A 192 16.90 6.16 13.72
N ILE A 193 16.99 5.21 14.65
CA ILE A 193 17.37 5.44 16.04
C ILE A 193 18.89 5.29 16.13
N MET A 194 19.56 6.41 16.38
CA MET A 194 21.01 6.50 16.40
C MET A 194 21.56 6.56 17.83
N GLY A 195 22.81 6.11 17.99
CA GLY A 195 23.53 6.10 19.26
C GLY A 195 24.23 4.78 19.56
N GLY A 196 23.90 3.72 18.82
CA GLY A 196 24.60 2.42 18.85
C GLY A 196 24.37 1.56 20.10
N THR A 197 23.75 2.09 21.16
CA THR A 197 23.49 1.36 22.42
C THR A 197 22.07 1.55 22.96
N PHE A 198 21.11 1.96 22.11
CA PHE A 198 19.71 2.16 22.53
C PHE A 198 19.14 0.94 23.30
N MET A 199 19.47 -0.27 22.85
CA MET A 199 18.97 -1.50 23.47
C MET A 199 19.52 -1.78 24.87
N SER A 200 20.60 -1.12 25.30
CA SER A 200 21.10 -1.26 26.68
C SER A 200 20.40 -0.35 27.68
N LEU A 201 19.49 0.52 27.22
CA LEU A 201 18.68 1.35 28.10
C LEU A 201 17.56 0.53 28.78
N PRO A 202 17.05 0.97 29.94
CA PRO A 202 15.95 0.29 30.63
C PRO A 202 14.71 0.13 29.76
N ILE A 203 14.02 -1.00 29.87
CA ILE A 203 12.79 -1.31 29.11
C ILE A 203 11.78 -0.15 29.12
N PRO A 204 11.40 0.44 30.28
CA PRO A 204 10.40 1.51 30.31
C PRO A 204 10.78 2.71 29.43
N TYR A 205 12.07 3.08 29.42
CA TYR A 205 12.55 4.17 28.58
C TYR A 205 12.48 3.81 27.09
N ARG A 206 12.84 2.58 26.71
CA ARG A 206 12.80 2.13 25.32
C ARG A 206 11.36 2.11 24.80
N GLU A 207 10.43 1.58 25.59
CA GLU A 207 9.00 1.51 25.22
C GLU A 207 8.39 2.90 25.08
N GLU A 208 8.63 3.79 26.05
CA GLU A 208 8.19 5.19 25.98
C GLU A 208 8.79 5.91 24.77
N PHE A 209 10.09 5.71 24.51
CA PHE A 209 10.73 6.33 23.36
C PHE A 209 10.07 5.91 22.04
N ILE A 210 9.79 4.61 21.86
CA ILE A 210 9.17 4.07 20.65
C ILE A 210 7.70 4.51 20.53
N SER A 211 6.93 4.49 21.64
CA SER A 211 5.53 4.91 21.60
C SER A 211 5.39 6.37 21.16
N GLN A 212 6.28 7.25 21.64
CA GLN A 212 6.30 8.65 21.22
C GLN A 212 6.69 8.85 19.74
N LEU A 213 7.52 7.98 19.16
CA LEU A 213 7.82 8.04 17.72
C LEU A 213 6.60 7.69 16.86
N HIS A 214 5.79 6.71 17.28
CA HIS A 214 4.54 6.36 16.59
C HIS A 214 3.49 7.47 16.79
N ASN A 215 3.34 7.99 18.01
CA ASN A 215 2.46 9.12 18.33
C ASN A 215 2.74 10.36 17.46
N ALA A 216 4.02 10.67 17.21
CA ALA A 216 4.40 11.81 16.37
C ALA A 216 3.85 11.73 14.93
N LEU A 217 3.62 10.51 14.42
CA LEU A 217 3.03 10.26 13.11
C LEU A 217 1.52 10.07 13.17
N SER A 218 1.00 9.30 14.13
CA SER A 218 -0.43 8.97 14.23
C SER A 218 -1.27 10.14 14.77
N GLY A 219 -0.68 11.01 15.60
CA GLY A 219 -1.42 12.02 16.36
C GLY A 219 -2.14 11.44 17.59
N TYR A 220 -2.00 10.14 17.84
CA TYR A 220 -2.51 9.50 19.06
C TYR A 220 -1.60 9.84 20.26
N GLN A 221 -2.11 9.70 21.48
CA GLN A 221 -1.37 9.98 22.71
C GLN A 221 -1.50 8.80 23.67
N THR A 222 -0.45 7.99 23.75
CA THR A 222 -0.32 6.89 24.72
C THR A 222 1.16 6.68 25.05
N THR A 223 1.44 6.13 26.22
CA THR A 223 2.79 5.66 26.58
C THR A 223 2.96 4.17 26.33
N ASN A 224 1.86 3.43 26.12
CA ASN A 224 1.88 2.01 25.79
C ASN A 224 2.35 1.81 24.35
N VAL A 225 3.43 1.05 24.18
CA VAL A 225 4.05 0.82 22.87
C VAL A 225 3.15 0.01 21.93
N ASP A 226 2.36 -0.93 22.45
CA ASP A 226 1.51 -1.78 21.61
C ASP A 226 0.35 -0.99 21.02
N GLU A 227 -0.34 -0.21 21.86
CA GLU A 227 -1.39 0.73 21.43
C GLU A 227 -0.85 1.76 20.43
N ALA A 228 0.36 2.29 20.67
CA ALA A 228 0.99 3.25 19.76
C ALA A 228 1.31 2.63 18.40
N VAL A 229 1.79 1.37 18.37
CA VAL A 229 2.04 0.62 17.14
C VAL A 229 0.74 0.38 16.37
N GLU A 230 -0.32 -0.05 17.05
CA GLU A 230 -1.64 -0.24 16.43
C GLU A 230 -2.19 1.06 15.85
N ALA A 231 -2.12 2.17 16.60
CA ALA A 231 -2.51 3.49 16.11
C ALA A 231 -1.62 3.97 14.94
N GLY A 232 -0.32 3.64 14.97
CA GLY A 232 0.64 3.93 13.92
C GLY A 232 0.29 3.30 12.57
N GLU A 233 -0.37 2.14 12.58
CA GLU A 233 -0.84 1.47 11.36
C GLU A 233 -1.92 2.28 10.63
N MET A 234 -2.80 2.91 11.40
CA MET A 234 -3.92 3.72 10.90
C MET A 234 -3.54 5.16 10.53
N SER A 235 -2.32 5.59 10.86
CA SER A 235 -1.84 6.96 10.58
C SER A 235 -1.90 7.35 9.10
N ASN A 236 -2.16 8.62 8.79
CA ASN A 236 -1.99 9.14 7.43
C ASN A 236 -0.52 9.16 6.97
N ILE A 237 0.42 9.33 7.90
CA ILE A 237 1.85 9.27 7.65
C ILE A 237 2.34 7.87 8.03
N LYS A 238 2.64 7.04 7.03
CA LYS A 238 2.96 5.63 7.24
C LYS A 238 4.41 5.47 7.71
N CYS A 239 4.60 4.88 8.89
CA CYS A 239 5.89 4.36 9.31
C CYS A 239 6.20 3.08 8.53
N VAL A 240 7.02 3.18 7.48
CA VAL A 240 7.33 2.04 6.59
C VAL A 240 8.49 1.19 7.10
N GLY A 241 9.18 1.65 8.14
CA GLY A 241 10.22 0.89 8.83
C GLY A 241 10.89 1.70 9.93
N ILE A 242 11.35 1.00 10.98
CA ILE A 242 12.26 1.55 11.99
C ILE A 242 13.60 0.83 11.86
N THR A 243 14.67 1.62 11.90
CA THR A 243 16.05 1.14 11.97
C THR A 243 16.62 1.39 13.36
N ILE A 244 17.17 0.35 13.98
CA ILE A 244 17.82 0.46 15.30
C ILE A 244 19.30 0.14 15.17
N GLU A 245 20.16 1.11 15.54
CA GLU A 245 21.60 0.90 15.67
C GLU A 245 21.93 0.25 17.02
N THR A 246 22.74 -0.81 17.01
CA THR A 246 23.06 -1.57 18.22
C THR A 246 24.44 -2.24 18.14
N ARG A 247 24.86 -2.86 19.25
CA ARG A 247 26.03 -3.73 19.34
C ARG A 247 25.58 -5.19 19.20
N PRO A 248 26.45 -6.10 18.69
CA PRO A 248 26.08 -7.51 18.50
C PRO A 248 25.67 -8.20 19.82
N ASP A 249 26.27 -7.84 20.94
CA ASP A 249 25.92 -8.36 22.27
C ASP A 249 24.55 -7.86 22.79
N TYR A 250 23.90 -6.93 22.09
CA TYR A 250 22.52 -6.49 22.31
C TYR A 250 21.58 -6.86 21.14
N CYS A 251 21.89 -7.95 20.44
CA CYS A 251 21.06 -8.57 19.41
C CYS A 251 20.69 -10.04 19.73
N LEU A 252 20.64 -10.38 21.02
CA LEU A 252 20.15 -11.67 21.49
C LEU A 252 18.64 -11.82 21.30
N GLN A 253 18.12 -13.05 21.43
CA GLN A 253 16.71 -13.38 21.19
C GLN A 253 15.70 -12.46 21.93
N PRO A 254 15.89 -12.08 23.22
CA PRO A 254 14.99 -11.15 23.89
C PRO A 254 15.00 -9.76 23.25
N HIS A 255 16.19 -9.25 22.90
CA HIS A 255 16.33 -7.95 22.26
C HIS A 255 15.71 -7.91 20.87
N LEU A 256 15.92 -8.95 20.06
CA LEU A 256 15.31 -9.07 18.73
C LEU A 256 13.78 -9.16 18.83
N THR A 257 13.25 -9.83 19.85
CA THR A 257 11.81 -9.88 20.14
C THR A 257 11.25 -8.51 20.47
N ASP A 258 11.92 -7.74 21.33
CA ASP A 258 11.53 -6.35 21.63
C ASP A 258 11.54 -5.48 20.37
N MET A 259 12.58 -5.61 19.54
CA MET A 259 12.68 -4.86 18.28
C MET A 259 11.52 -5.18 17.33
N LEU A 260 11.12 -6.45 17.20
CA LEU A 260 9.96 -6.84 16.39
C LEU A 260 8.68 -6.19 16.93
N ARG A 261 8.46 -6.22 18.25
CA ARG A 261 7.32 -5.57 18.92
C ARG A 261 7.28 -4.05 18.66
N TYR A 262 8.44 -3.40 18.63
CA TYR A 262 8.56 -1.97 18.32
C TYR A 262 8.21 -1.60 16.86
N GLY A 263 8.12 -2.59 15.96
CA GLY A 263 7.97 -2.37 14.52
C GLY A 263 9.29 -2.13 13.79
N CYS A 264 10.41 -2.57 14.38
CA CYS A 264 11.71 -2.56 13.74
C CYS A 264 11.74 -3.52 12.54
N THR A 265 12.35 -3.08 11.44
CA THR A 265 12.49 -3.87 10.21
C THR A 265 13.94 -4.02 9.77
N ARG A 266 14.82 -3.14 10.28
CA ARG A 266 16.23 -3.11 9.96
C ARG A 266 17.06 -2.90 11.21
N LEU A 267 18.12 -3.67 11.36
CA LEU A 267 19.11 -3.46 12.40
C LEU A 267 20.46 -3.11 11.79
N GLU A 268 21.17 -2.24 12.48
CA GLU A 268 22.53 -1.89 12.12
C GLU A 268 23.50 -2.26 13.23
N VAL A 269 24.47 -3.10 12.88
CA VAL A 269 25.43 -3.66 13.84
C VAL A 269 26.80 -3.04 13.61
N GLY A 270 27.37 -2.47 14.66
CA GLY A 270 28.72 -1.94 14.63
C GLY A 270 29.78 -3.04 14.68
N VAL A 271 30.10 -3.67 13.55
CA VAL A 271 31.11 -4.74 13.43
C VAL A 271 32.53 -4.16 13.44
N GLN A 272 32.73 -3.13 12.62
CA GLN A 272 33.96 -2.36 12.40
C GLN A 272 35.09 -3.14 11.74
N SER A 273 35.44 -4.33 12.24
CA SER A 273 36.51 -5.19 11.73
C SER A 273 36.10 -6.66 11.76
N LEU A 274 36.67 -7.48 10.87
CA LEU A 274 36.51 -8.95 10.88
C LEU A 274 37.66 -9.67 11.59
N TYR A 275 38.60 -8.93 12.19
CA TYR A 275 39.73 -9.53 12.87
C TYR A 275 39.62 -9.45 14.40
N GLU A 276 39.86 -10.58 15.06
CA GLU A 276 39.75 -10.70 16.52
C GLU A 276 40.83 -9.89 17.27
N ASP A 277 42.04 -9.78 16.71
CA ASP A 277 43.12 -8.94 17.25
C ASP A 277 42.67 -7.47 17.32
N VAL A 278 42.05 -6.97 16.25
CA VAL A 278 41.55 -5.59 16.17
C VAL A 278 40.40 -5.36 17.14
N ALA A 279 39.46 -6.30 17.24
CA ALA A 279 38.33 -6.18 18.17
C ALA A 279 38.81 -6.10 19.63
N ARG A 280 39.81 -6.90 20.00
CA ARG A 280 40.46 -6.87 21.31
C ARG A 280 41.23 -5.57 21.53
N ASP A 281 42.15 -5.23 20.65
CA ASP A 281 43.11 -4.13 20.84
C ASP A 281 42.44 -2.74 20.77
N THR A 282 41.32 -2.63 20.05
CA THR A 282 40.50 -1.40 20.02
C THR A 282 39.46 -1.31 21.15
N ASN A 283 39.48 -2.26 22.08
CA ASN A 283 38.53 -2.38 23.19
C ASN A 283 37.06 -2.34 22.72
N ARG A 284 36.72 -3.17 21.73
CA ARG A 284 35.38 -3.16 21.12
C ARG A 284 34.30 -3.78 22.02
N GLY A 285 34.71 -4.69 22.91
CA GLY A 285 33.84 -5.37 23.87
C GLY A 285 32.95 -6.47 23.27
N HIS A 286 33.30 -7.02 22.11
CA HIS A 286 32.69 -8.23 21.54
C HIS A 286 33.70 -8.94 20.62
N THR A 287 33.42 -10.20 20.28
CA THR A 287 34.20 -10.99 19.30
C THR A 287 33.57 -10.92 17.91
N VAL A 288 34.32 -11.35 16.89
CA VAL A 288 33.82 -11.50 15.51
C VAL A 288 32.89 -12.71 15.41
N ALA A 289 33.17 -13.78 16.17
CA ALA A 289 32.28 -14.93 16.27
C ALA A 289 30.85 -14.54 16.75
N ALA A 290 30.75 -13.66 17.76
CA ALA A 290 29.46 -13.17 18.27
C ALA A 290 28.69 -12.34 17.22
N VAL A 291 29.40 -11.63 16.33
CA VAL A 291 28.80 -10.91 15.20
C VAL A 291 28.18 -11.90 14.21
N ALA A 292 28.90 -12.97 13.86
CA ALA A 292 28.39 -13.98 12.93
C ALA A 292 27.15 -14.68 13.48
N GLU A 293 27.14 -15.03 14.77
CA GLU A 293 25.96 -15.60 15.45
C GLU A 293 24.78 -14.63 15.49
N THR A 294 25.04 -13.36 15.81
CA THR A 294 24.03 -12.29 15.75
C THR A 294 23.39 -12.20 14.37
N PHE A 295 24.18 -12.30 13.30
CA PHE A 295 23.67 -12.26 11.94
C PHE A 295 22.81 -13.47 11.59
N CYS A 296 23.12 -14.66 12.12
CA CYS A 296 22.24 -15.83 11.99
C CYS A 296 20.87 -15.55 12.63
N LEU A 297 20.85 -15.14 13.90
CA LEU A 297 19.62 -14.86 14.64
C LEU A 297 18.79 -13.74 14.00
N ALA A 298 19.45 -12.64 13.60
CA ALA A 298 18.80 -11.51 12.98
C ALA A 298 18.15 -11.87 11.63
N LYS A 299 18.85 -12.61 10.77
CA LYS A 299 18.33 -13.02 9.45
C LYS A 299 17.20 -14.03 9.58
N ASP A 300 17.27 -14.96 10.53
CA ASP A 300 16.20 -15.93 10.80
C ASP A 300 15.00 -15.34 11.55
N ALA A 301 15.15 -14.19 12.20
CA ALA A 301 14.04 -13.34 12.65
C ALA A 301 13.53 -12.39 11.54
N GLY A 302 14.05 -12.50 10.31
CA GLY A 302 13.59 -11.77 9.15
C GLY A 302 14.20 -10.38 8.95
N PHE A 303 14.94 -9.83 9.92
CA PHE A 303 15.46 -8.46 9.83
C PHE A 303 16.35 -8.24 8.62
N LYS A 304 16.26 -7.05 8.03
CA LYS A 304 17.32 -6.53 7.17
C LYS A 304 18.55 -6.21 8.01
N VAL A 305 19.70 -6.75 7.65
CA VAL A 305 20.95 -6.59 8.40
C VAL A 305 21.88 -5.64 7.66
N VAL A 306 22.30 -4.58 8.34
CA VAL A 306 23.33 -3.66 7.86
C VAL A 306 24.49 -3.69 8.84
N SER A 307 25.72 -3.68 8.33
CA SER A 307 26.90 -3.55 9.19
C SER A 307 27.58 -2.21 9.00
N HIS A 308 28.24 -1.74 10.06
CA HIS A 308 29.22 -0.66 9.98
C HIS A 308 30.61 -1.29 9.92
N MET A 309 31.41 -0.89 8.93
CA MET A 309 32.79 -1.34 8.75
C MET A 309 33.71 -0.14 8.66
N MET A 310 34.87 -0.24 9.29
CA MET A 310 35.84 0.86 9.40
C MET A 310 37.18 0.43 8.80
N PRO A 311 37.55 0.91 7.61
CA PRO A 311 38.92 0.79 7.14
C PRO A 311 39.86 1.72 7.92
N ASP A 312 41.17 1.49 7.80
CA ASP A 312 42.22 2.32 8.41
C ASP A 312 42.22 2.26 9.95
N LEU A 313 41.77 1.14 10.54
CA LEU A 313 41.84 0.92 11.99
C LEU A 313 43.30 0.64 12.43
N PRO A 314 43.66 0.92 13.71
CA PRO A 314 44.97 0.56 14.24
C PRO A 314 45.31 -0.92 14.00
N ASN A 315 46.58 -1.19 13.68
CA ASN A 315 47.12 -2.53 13.42
C ASN A 315 46.54 -3.25 12.17
N VAL A 316 45.76 -2.56 11.33
CA VAL A 316 45.26 -3.07 10.04
C VAL A 316 45.88 -2.28 8.90
N GLY A 317 46.71 -2.94 8.08
CA GLY A 317 47.28 -2.34 6.87
C GLY A 317 46.32 -2.38 5.68
N LYS A 318 46.65 -1.66 4.60
CA LYS A 318 45.80 -1.52 3.41
C LYS A 318 45.40 -2.84 2.75
N GLU A 319 46.33 -3.80 2.71
CA GLU A 319 46.09 -5.14 2.16
C GLU A 319 45.10 -5.91 3.03
N ARG A 320 45.29 -5.90 4.36
CA ARG A 320 44.34 -6.47 5.32
C ARG A 320 42.95 -5.83 5.21
N ASP A 321 42.86 -4.52 5.01
CA ASP A 321 41.57 -3.86 4.77
C ASP A 321 40.88 -4.41 3.51
N LEU A 322 41.62 -4.55 2.40
CA LEU A 322 41.05 -5.07 1.16
C LEU A 322 40.62 -6.54 1.30
N ASP A 323 41.44 -7.36 1.96
CA ASP A 323 41.14 -8.77 2.23
C ASP A 323 39.95 -8.91 3.17
N GLN A 324 39.84 -8.06 4.18
CA GLN A 324 38.67 -7.99 5.08
C GLN A 324 37.38 -7.74 4.31
N PHE A 325 37.36 -6.80 3.35
CA PHE A 325 36.17 -6.55 2.55
C PHE A 325 35.90 -7.64 1.51
N ARG A 326 36.94 -8.30 0.99
CA ARG A 326 36.77 -9.48 0.14
C ARG A 326 36.10 -10.61 0.93
N GLU A 327 36.65 -10.95 2.10
CA GLU A 327 36.07 -11.94 3.00
C GLU A 327 34.64 -11.57 3.39
N TYR A 328 34.37 -10.30 3.68
CA TYR A 328 33.04 -9.83 4.06
C TYR A 328 31.93 -10.18 3.04
N PHE A 329 32.25 -10.13 1.74
CA PHE A 329 31.30 -10.45 0.67
C PHE A 329 31.36 -11.94 0.24
N GLU A 330 32.50 -12.59 0.37
CA GLU A 330 32.69 -13.99 -0.03
C GLU A 330 32.27 -14.99 1.05
N ASN A 331 32.61 -14.72 2.32
CA ASN A 331 32.35 -15.60 3.45
C ASN A 331 30.85 -15.59 3.81
N PRO A 332 30.16 -16.75 3.79
CA PRO A 332 28.74 -16.84 4.11
C PRO A 332 28.41 -16.41 5.54
N ALA A 333 29.37 -16.33 6.46
CA ALA A 333 29.13 -15.85 7.83
C ALA A 333 28.72 -14.36 7.90
N PHE A 334 28.94 -13.57 6.84
CA PHE A 334 28.64 -12.14 6.83
C PHE A 334 27.55 -11.77 5.80
N ARG A 335 27.94 -11.57 4.53
CA ARG A 335 27.04 -11.30 3.38
C ARG A 335 25.77 -10.54 3.75
N THR A 336 25.92 -9.31 4.28
CA THR A 336 24.76 -8.55 4.75
C THR A 336 24.07 -7.78 3.60
N ASP A 337 22.89 -7.26 3.88
CA ASP A 337 22.07 -6.54 2.91
C ASP A 337 22.56 -5.12 2.64
N GLY A 338 23.41 -4.59 3.54
CA GLY A 338 23.92 -3.25 3.39
C GLY A 338 25.11 -2.92 4.27
N LEU A 339 25.81 -1.87 3.88
CA LEU A 339 27.07 -1.47 4.50
C LEU A 339 27.12 0.05 4.70
N LYS A 340 27.63 0.46 5.86
CA LYS A 340 28.14 1.82 6.09
C LYS A 340 29.65 1.74 6.22
N ILE A 341 30.35 2.35 5.27
CA ILE A 341 31.82 2.38 5.25
C ILE A 341 32.26 3.67 5.91
N TYR A 342 32.95 3.55 7.04
CA TYR A 342 33.38 4.67 7.87
C TYR A 342 34.91 4.65 8.03
N PRO A 343 35.68 5.26 7.12
CA PRO A 343 37.10 5.42 7.33
C PRO A 343 37.39 6.04 8.69
N THR A 344 38.41 5.50 9.36
CA THR A 344 38.78 5.91 10.70
C THR A 344 39.22 7.38 10.71
N LEU A 345 38.76 8.13 11.72
CA LEU A 345 39.07 9.54 11.90
C LEU A 345 39.71 9.73 13.27
N VAL A 346 40.77 10.54 13.32
CA VAL A 346 41.38 10.96 14.58
C VAL A 346 40.67 12.21 15.07
N ILE A 347 40.11 12.12 16.27
CA ILE A 347 39.34 13.20 16.90
C ILE A 347 39.90 13.42 18.30
N ARG A 348 40.11 14.68 18.68
CA ARG A 348 40.59 15.05 20.01
C ARG A 348 39.71 14.44 21.11
N GLY A 349 40.34 14.00 22.20
CA GLY A 349 39.66 13.39 23.35
C GLY A 349 39.36 11.89 23.18
N THR A 350 39.82 11.26 22.09
CA THR A 350 39.72 9.80 21.89
C THR A 350 41.03 9.08 22.25
N GLY A 351 40.96 7.79 22.57
CA GLY A 351 42.16 6.98 22.75
C GLY A 351 43.03 6.90 21.48
N LEU A 352 42.40 6.95 20.31
CA LEU A 352 43.09 6.97 19.02
C LEU A 352 43.93 8.24 18.82
N TYR A 353 43.46 9.38 19.34
CA TYR A 353 44.22 10.63 19.31
C TYR A 353 45.54 10.51 20.06
N GLU A 354 45.58 9.76 21.16
CA GLU A 354 46.82 9.54 21.91
C GLU A 354 47.81 8.64 21.16
N LEU A 355 47.32 7.65 20.42
CA LEU A 355 48.16 6.84 19.52
C LEU A 355 48.74 7.70 18.40
N TRP A 356 47.93 8.56 17.79
CA TRP A 356 48.37 9.49 16.75
C TRP A 356 49.38 10.51 17.27
N ARG A 357 49.11 11.14 18.42
CA ARG A 357 49.97 12.13 19.07
C ARG A 357 51.35 11.58 19.41
N THR A 358 51.43 10.29 19.75
CA THR A 358 52.68 9.59 20.08
C THR A 358 53.36 8.95 18.87
N GLY A 359 52.82 9.12 17.66
CA GLY A 359 53.37 8.53 16.43
C GLY A 359 53.16 7.03 16.29
N ARG A 360 52.32 6.41 17.14
CA ARG A 360 52.00 4.97 17.12
C ARG A 360 50.86 4.61 16.16
N TYR A 361 50.19 5.60 15.60
CA TYR A 361 49.15 5.42 14.59
C TYR A 361 49.19 6.57 13.58
N GLN A 362 49.03 6.24 12.30
CA GLN A 362 48.94 7.21 11.21
C GLN A 362 47.87 6.74 10.23
N ASN A 363 47.00 7.67 9.83
CA ASN A 363 46.00 7.41 8.79
C ASN A 363 46.64 7.19 7.42
N TYR A 364 45.89 6.55 6.52
CA TYR A 364 46.22 6.57 5.11
C TYR A 364 46.23 8.00 4.53
N THR A 365 47.12 8.21 3.57
CA THR A 365 47.06 9.41 2.72
C THR A 365 45.72 9.48 1.99
N PRO A 366 45.17 10.69 1.71
CA PRO A 366 43.87 10.84 1.04
C PRO A 366 43.74 10.06 -0.27
N ASN A 367 44.78 10.07 -1.11
CA ASN A 367 44.77 9.36 -2.40
C ASN A 367 44.69 7.83 -2.21
N ALA A 368 45.45 7.29 -1.25
CA ALA A 368 45.41 5.86 -0.96
C ALA A 368 44.05 5.42 -0.39
N LEU A 369 43.41 6.27 0.42
CA LEU A 369 42.07 5.98 0.94
C LEU A 369 41.02 5.99 -0.18
N ILE A 370 41.08 6.95 -1.11
CA ILE A 370 40.22 6.99 -2.29
C ILE A 370 40.40 5.72 -3.14
N ASP A 371 41.65 5.30 -3.37
CA ASP A 371 41.99 4.07 -4.10
C ASP A 371 41.40 2.82 -3.42
N LEU A 372 41.60 2.70 -2.11
CA LEU A 372 41.06 1.60 -1.31
C LEU A 372 39.53 1.55 -1.38
N VAL A 373 38.86 2.67 -1.16
CA VAL A 373 37.38 2.74 -1.21
C VAL A 373 36.86 2.43 -2.61
N ALA A 374 37.52 2.90 -3.67
CA ALA A 374 37.18 2.56 -5.05
C ALA A 374 37.25 1.05 -5.30
N ARG A 375 38.30 0.38 -4.81
CA ARG A 375 38.43 -1.09 -4.89
C ARG A 375 37.36 -1.80 -4.07
N ILE A 376 37.06 -1.34 -2.86
CA ILE A 376 35.98 -1.90 -2.03
C ILE A 376 34.64 -1.80 -2.75
N LEU A 377 34.32 -0.64 -3.36
CA LEU A 377 33.08 -0.44 -4.12
C LEU A 377 32.98 -1.33 -5.35
N ALA A 378 34.11 -1.72 -5.95
CA ALA A 378 34.14 -2.68 -7.07
C ALA A 378 33.78 -4.11 -6.62
N LEU A 379 34.03 -4.48 -5.36
CA LEU A 379 33.71 -5.80 -4.80
C LEU A 379 32.24 -5.94 -4.39
N VAL A 380 31.49 -4.84 -4.29
CA VAL A 380 30.14 -4.84 -3.72
C VAL A 380 29.19 -5.65 -4.61
N PRO A 381 28.55 -6.70 -4.06
CA PRO A 381 27.66 -7.52 -4.85
C PRO A 381 26.32 -6.81 -5.13
N PRO A 382 25.59 -7.19 -6.20
CA PRO A 382 24.35 -6.54 -6.63
C PRO A 382 23.21 -6.53 -5.61
N TRP A 383 23.25 -7.42 -4.60
CA TRP A 383 22.24 -7.47 -3.52
C TRP A 383 22.57 -6.57 -2.33
N THR A 384 23.76 -5.98 -2.25
CA THR A 384 24.17 -5.13 -1.12
C THR A 384 24.00 -3.65 -1.43
N ARG A 385 23.49 -2.88 -0.46
CA ARG A 385 23.37 -1.42 -0.55
C ARG A 385 24.45 -0.72 0.26
N ILE A 386 25.26 0.16 -0.37
CA ILE A 386 26.15 1.05 0.37
C ILE A 386 25.40 2.33 0.73
N TYR A 387 25.06 2.47 2.01
CA TYR A 387 24.29 3.62 2.51
C TYR A 387 25.14 4.88 2.61
N ARG A 388 26.37 4.74 3.14
CA ARG A 388 27.31 5.84 3.37
C ARG A 388 28.74 5.40 3.16
N VAL A 389 29.54 6.37 2.72
CA VAL A 389 30.98 6.27 2.52
C VAL A 389 31.55 7.53 3.17
N GLN A 390 31.87 7.43 4.47
CA GLN A 390 32.16 8.49 5.47
C GLN A 390 31.02 8.85 6.45
N ARG A 391 31.39 9.37 7.64
CA ARG A 391 30.49 9.87 8.68
C ARG A 391 30.19 11.37 8.48
N ASP A 392 29.07 11.85 9.04
CA ASP A 392 28.66 13.26 8.99
C ASP A 392 29.38 14.12 10.06
N ILE A 393 30.66 13.89 10.31
CA ILE A 393 31.44 14.64 11.30
C ILE A 393 31.98 15.92 10.65
N PRO A 394 31.79 17.11 11.26
CA PRO A 394 32.36 18.35 10.74
C PRO A 394 33.89 18.27 10.64
N MET A 395 34.44 18.57 9.46
CA MET A 395 35.89 18.52 9.20
C MET A 395 36.75 19.35 10.18
N PRO A 396 36.30 20.53 10.69
CA PRO A 396 37.08 21.27 11.69
C PRO A 396 37.36 20.51 13.00
N LEU A 397 36.61 19.43 13.29
CA LEU A 397 36.81 18.59 14.47
C LEU A 397 37.75 17.42 14.22
N VAL A 398 38.05 17.12 12.95
CA VAL A 398 38.90 16.01 12.54
C VAL A 398 40.36 16.47 12.54
N THR A 399 41.20 15.80 13.32
CA THR A 399 42.64 16.09 13.39
C THR A 399 43.40 15.44 12.25
N SER A 400 43.06 14.20 11.89
CA SER A 400 43.70 13.41 10.83
C SER A 400 42.72 12.36 10.28
N GLY A 401 42.88 11.99 9.00
CA GLY A 401 42.02 11.02 8.30
C GLY A 401 41.47 11.57 6.98
N VAL A 402 40.15 11.54 6.81
CA VAL A 402 39.48 12.04 5.60
C VAL A 402 39.55 13.57 5.55
N GLU A 403 40.08 14.12 4.45
CA GLU A 403 40.18 15.58 4.24
C GLU A 403 38.98 16.17 3.48
N ASN A 404 38.29 15.36 2.67
CA ASN A 404 37.25 15.81 1.75
C ASN A 404 35.86 15.28 2.15
N GLY A 405 34.86 16.16 2.14
CA GLY A 405 33.47 15.82 2.46
C GLY A 405 32.70 15.09 1.35
N ASN A 406 33.34 14.69 0.24
CA ASN A 406 32.70 14.05 -0.92
C ASN A 406 33.37 12.73 -1.34
N LEU A 407 33.85 11.93 -0.39
CA LEU A 407 34.65 10.72 -0.63
C LEU A 407 33.99 9.72 -1.61
N ARG A 408 32.66 9.55 -1.55
CA ARG A 408 31.96 8.66 -2.50
C ARG A 408 32.13 9.09 -3.96
N GLU A 409 32.07 10.39 -4.23
CA GLU A 409 32.19 10.92 -5.60
C GLU A 409 33.62 10.76 -6.12
N LEU A 410 34.61 11.02 -5.27
CA LEU A 410 36.02 10.81 -5.57
C LEU A 410 36.31 9.33 -5.85
N ALA A 411 35.77 8.41 -5.03
CA ALA A 411 35.93 6.98 -5.25
C ALA A 411 35.28 6.52 -6.56
N LEU A 412 34.06 6.97 -6.87
CA LEU A 412 33.39 6.64 -8.14
C LEU A 412 34.13 7.22 -9.37
N ALA A 413 34.74 8.39 -9.24
CA ALA A 413 35.59 8.95 -10.30
C ALA A 413 36.84 8.08 -10.48
N ARG A 414 37.50 7.70 -9.38
CA ARG A 414 38.69 6.84 -9.39
C ARG A 414 38.43 5.46 -10.00
N MET A 415 37.24 4.88 -9.79
CA MET A 415 36.86 3.59 -10.39
C MET A 415 36.89 3.60 -11.93
N LYS A 416 36.66 4.76 -12.56
CA LYS A 416 36.72 4.90 -14.02
C LYS A 416 38.12 4.65 -14.56
N ASP A 417 39.14 5.04 -13.81
CA ASP A 417 40.54 4.84 -14.19
C ASP A 417 40.91 3.34 -14.23
N PHE A 418 40.18 2.50 -13.47
CA PHE A 418 40.33 1.04 -13.46
C PHE A 418 39.44 0.32 -14.47
N GLY A 419 38.56 1.03 -15.17
CA GLY A 419 37.55 0.41 -16.04
C GLY A 419 36.52 -0.43 -15.27
N THR A 420 36.27 -0.12 -14.00
CA THR A 420 35.32 -0.86 -13.14
C THR A 420 34.08 -0.03 -12.82
N THR A 421 32.96 -0.72 -12.53
CA THR A 421 31.67 -0.09 -12.23
C THR A 421 31.16 -0.53 -10.86
N CYS A 422 30.64 0.41 -10.06
CA CYS A 422 29.99 0.09 -8.80
C CYS A 422 28.59 -0.45 -9.05
N ARG A 423 28.35 -1.72 -8.67
CA ARG A 423 27.06 -2.40 -8.89
C ARG A 423 26.20 -2.49 -7.63
N ASP A 424 26.43 -1.59 -6.66
CA ASP A 424 25.60 -1.53 -5.46
C ASP A 424 24.15 -1.11 -5.77
N VAL A 425 23.22 -1.54 -4.92
CA VAL A 425 21.78 -1.23 -5.07
C VAL A 425 21.52 0.28 -5.19
N ARG A 426 22.30 1.12 -4.48
CA ARG A 426 22.10 2.57 -4.45
C ARG A 426 22.51 3.24 -5.76
N THR A 427 23.56 2.80 -6.44
CA THR A 427 24.00 3.44 -7.69
C THR A 427 23.08 3.05 -8.85
N ARG A 428 22.45 1.88 -8.76
CA ARG A 428 21.58 1.32 -9.80
C ARG A 428 20.12 1.76 -9.68
N GLU A 429 19.67 2.31 -8.54
CA GLU A 429 18.25 2.67 -8.35
C GLU A 429 17.75 3.69 -9.39
N VAL A 430 16.57 3.42 -9.97
CA VAL A 430 15.96 4.28 -11.01
C VAL A 430 15.77 5.73 -10.55
N GLY A 431 15.46 5.94 -9.26
CA GLY A 431 15.26 7.29 -8.70
C GLY A 431 16.53 8.15 -8.71
N ILE A 432 17.71 7.56 -8.51
CA ILE A 432 18.98 8.31 -8.61
C ILE A 432 19.35 8.55 -10.07
N ASN A 433 19.17 7.54 -10.93
CA ASN A 433 19.48 7.66 -12.35
C ASN A 433 18.58 8.68 -13.07
N GLU A 434 17.29 8.74 -12.73
CA GLU A 434 16.37 9.75 -13.28
C GLU A 434 16.75 11.17 -12.81
N VAL A 435 17.11 11.34 -11.54
CA VAL A 435 17.46 12.67 -10.99
C VAL A 435 18.83 13.15 -11.45
N LYS A 436 19.85 12.29 -11.47
CA LYS A 436 21.24 12.67 -11.80
C LYS A 436 21.54 12.61 -13.31
N HIS A 437 21.06 11.57 -13.98
CA HIS A 437 21.44 11.27 -15.36
C HIS A 437 20.29 11.47 -16.36
N LYS A 438 19.06 11.69 -15.88
CA LYS A 438 17.84 11.82 -16.70
C LYS A 438 17.60 10.57 -17.58
N ILE A 439 18.05 9.41 -17.13
CA ILE A 439 17.90 8.11 -17.82
C ILE A 439 16.68 7.38 -17.28
N ARG A 440 15.91 6.73 -18.17
CA ARG A 440 14.82 5.82 -17.83
C ARG A 440 15.09 4.43 -18.43
N PRO A 441 14.67 3.36 -17.74
CA PRO A 441 14.82 1.99 -18.24
C PRO A 441 13.96 1.77 -19.47
N ASN A 442 14.48 1.02 -20.44
CA ASN A 442 13.80 0.72 -21.70
C ASN A 442 13.36 -0.74 -21.79
N GLN A 443 14.11 -1.66 -21.17
CA GLN A 443 13.87 -3.10 -21.19
C GLN A 443 14.01 -3.65 -19.77
N ILE A 444 12.88 -3.96 -19.11
CA ILE A 444 12.87 -4.41 -17.73
C ILE A 444 12.68 -5.93 -17.68
N GLU A 445 13.58 -6.63 -17.00
CA GLU A 445 13.58 -8.08 -16.85
C GLU A 445 13.58 -8.48 -15.37
N LEU A 446 12.99 -9.64 -15.06
CA LEU A 446 13.07 -10.25 -13.74
C LEU A 446 14.38 -11.03 -13.63
N VAL A 447 15.22 -10.66 -12.66
CA VAL A 447 16.51 -11.29 -12.39
C VAL A 447 16.51 -11.87 -10.99
N ARG A 448 17.04 -13.09 -10.86
CA ARG A 448 17.20 -13.80 -9.61
C ARG A 448 18.69 -14.05 -9.33
N ARG A 449 19.10 -13.86 -8.08
CA ARG A 449 20.45 -14.17 -7.59
C ARG A 449 20.35 -14.88 -6.24
N ASP A 450 20.88 -16.09 -6.18
CA ASP A 450 20.86 -16.89 -4.96
C ASP A 450 22.24 -16.92 -4.32
N TYR A 451 22.28 -16.84 -2.99
CA TYR A 451 23.53 -16.93 -2.24
C TYR A 451 23.29 -17.51 -0.84
N THR A 452 24.26 -18.27 -0.34
CA THR A 452 24.24 -18.73 1.05
C THR A 452 24.67 -17.60 1.98
N ALA A 453 23.93 -17.38 3.06
CA ALA A 453 24.35 -16.50 4.14
C ALA A 453 23.86 -17.01 5.49
N ASN A 454 24.76 -17.09 6.47
CA ASN A 454 24.49 -17.44 7.86
C ASN A 454 23.70 -18.76 7.98
N GLY A 455 24.17 -19.79 7.26
CA GLY A 455 23.54 -21.11 7.21
C GLY A 455 22.22 -21.19 6.40
N GLY A 456 21.65 -20.05 5.98
CA GLY A 456 20.40 -20.01 5.23
C GLY A 456 20.60 -19.71 3.74
N TRP A 457 19.56 -20.01 2.97
CA TRP A 457 19.47 -19.70 1.54
C TRP A 457 18.79 -18.35 1.36
N GLU A 458 19.54 -17.37 0.85
CA GLU A 458 19.02 -16.06 0.44
C GLU A 458 18.79 -16.04 -1.07
N THR A 459 17.66 -15.48 -1.46
CA THR A 459 17.24 -15.27 -2.83
C THR A 459 16.94 -13.79 -3.02
N PHE A 460 17.71 -13.13 -3.89
CA PHE A 460 17.53 -11.73 -4.28
C PHE A 460 16.82 -11.66 -5.63
N LEU A 461 15.54 -11.30 -5.61
CA LEU A 461 14.74 -11.04 -6.80
C LEU A 461 14.78 -9.55 -7.12
N ALA A 462 14.91 -9.21 -8.40
CA ALA A 462 14.95 -7.84 -8.85
C ALA A 462 14.32 -7.67 -10.22
N TYR A 463 13.58 -6.58 -10.41
CA TYR A 463 13.29 -6.07 -11.74
C TYR A 463 14.35 -5.05 -12.12
N GLU A 464 15.13 -5.33 -13.16
CA GLU A 464 16.25 -4.49 -13.60
C GLU A 464 16.32 -4.40 -15.14
N ASP A 465 16.93 -3.32 -15.65
CA ASP A 465 17.35 -3.20 -17.05
C ASP A 465 18.80 -3.70 -17.14
N PRO A 466 19.06 -4.89 -17.71
CA PRO A 466 20.39 -5.49 -17.72
C PRO A 466 21.37 -4.75 -18.64
N LYS A 467 20.88 -4.01 -19.64
CA LYS A 467 21.73 -3.27 -20.58
C LYS A 467 22.18 -1.95 -19.98
N GLN A 468 21.27 -1.23 -19.30
CA GLN A 468 21.57 0.05 -18.66
C GLN A 468 22.03 -0.10 -17.20
N ASP A 469 21.96 -1.31 -16.65
CA ASP A 469 22.21 -1.65 -15.24
C ASP A 469 21.38 -0.83 -14.24
N ILE A 470 20.08 -0.67 -14.53
CA ILE A 470 19.14 0.13 -13.71
C ILE A 470 18.19 -0.78 -12.95
N LEU A 471 18.08 -0.58 -11.63
CA LEU A 471 17.22 -1.32 -10.72
C LEU A 471 15.89 -0.58 -10.49
N VAL A 472 14.77 -1.28 -10.72
CA VAL A 472 13.40 -0.76 -10.57
C VAL A 472 12.77 -1.22 -9.26
N GLY A 473 12.92 -2.48 -8.88
CA GLY A 473 12.43 -3.03 -7.63
C GLY A 473 13.19 -4.26 -7.20
N LEU A 474 13.17 -4.57 -5.91
CA LEU A 474 13.84 -5.73 -5.31
C LEU A 474 12.98 -6.41 -4.24
N LEU A 475 13.24 -7.70 -4.03
CA LEU A 475 12.72 -8.50 -2.92
C LEU A 475 13.83 -9.42 -2.37
N ARG A 476 13.88 -9.57 -1.05
CA ARG A 476 14.77 -10.52 -0.35
C ARG A 476 13.94 -11.63 0.26
N LEU A 477 14.15 -12.86 -0.22
CA LEU A 477 13.52 -14.07 0.29
C LEU A 477 14.58 -14.93 0.98
N ARG A 478 14.26 -15.49 2.14
CA ARG A 478 15.13 -16.38 2.90
C ARG A 478 14.40 -17.67 3.26
N LYS A 479 15.05 -18.82 3.11
CA LYS A 479 14.60 -20.07 3.74
C LYS A 479 15.06 -20.09 5.21
N CYS A 480 14.13 -20.17 6.17
CA CYS A 480 14.48 -20.24 7.60
C CYS A 480 15.35 -21.46 7.90
N THR A 481 16.35 -21.30 8.77
CA THR A 481 17.18 -22.44 9.22
C THR A 481 16.59 -23.09 10.46
N GLU A 482 16.79 -24.40 10.61
CA GLU A 482 16.30 -25.14 11.78
C GLU A 482 17.04 -24.74 13.08
N LYS A 483 18.32 -24.37 12.98
CA LYS A 483 19.18 -24.12 14.14
C LYS A 483 18.93 -22.77 14.82
N TYR A 484 18.69 -21.71 14.05
CA TYR A 484 18.66 -20.33 14.56
C TYR A 484 17.27 -19.70 14.59
N THR A 485 16.27 -20.31 13.95
CA THR A 485 14.88 -19.83 13.98
C THR A 485 14.24 -20.17 15.33
N TYR A 486 13.99 -19.16 16.16
CA TYR A 486 13.47 -19.33 17.52
C TYR A 486 12.04 -18.76 17.72
N ARG A 487 11.52 -18.00 16.76
CA ARG A 487 10.22 -17.35 16.85
C ARG A 487 9.09 -18.37 16.69
N GLU A 488 8.14 -18.37 17.63
CA GLU A 488 7.00 -19.29 17.64
C GLU A 488 6.21 -19.25 16.32
N GLU A 489 6.10 -18.08 15.70
CA GLU A 489 5.37 -17.89 14.44
C GLU A 489 6.11 -18.48 13.24
N LEU A 490 7.39 -18.81 13.35
CA LEU A 490 8.22 -19.32 12.26
C LEU A 490 8.61 -20.78 12.44
N VAL A 491 8.45 -21.31 13.66
CA VAL A 491 8.66 -22.72 14.01
C VAL A 491 7.37 -23.53 13.88
N GLY A 492 7.48 -24.86 13.98
CA GLY A 492 6.35 -25.80 13.86
C GLY A 492 6.04 -26.24 12.42
N GLN A 493 6.48 -25.48 11.42
CA GLN A 493 6.35 -25.86 10.02
C GLN A 493 7.39 -25.14 9.14
N GLN A 494 7.76 -25.75 8.01
CA GLN A 494 8.74 -25.16 7.09
C GLN A 494 8.25 -23.81 6.58
N THR A 495 8.98 -22.75 6.91
CA THR A 495 8.61 -21.36 6.61
C THR A 495 9.70 -20.66 5.80
N SER A 496 9.30 -19.81 4.87
CA SER A 496 10.18 -18.87 4.17
C SER A 496 9.85 -17.42 4.55
N LEU A 497 10.86 -16.56 4.60
CA LEU A 497 10.76 -15.18 5.05
C LEU A 497 11.03 -14.20 3.93
N VAL A 498 10.09 -13.30 3.67
CA VAL A 498 10.35 -12.08 2.92
C VAL A 498 10.89 -11.02 3.88
N ARG A 499 12.17 -10.69 3.72
CA ARG A 499 12.95 -9.80 4.59
C ARG A 499 12.88 -8.33 4.15
N GLU A 500 12.62 -8.10 2.86
CA GLU A 500 12.45 -6.76 2.29
C GLU A 500 11.68 -6.87 0.97
N LEU A 501 10.74 -5.96 0.74
CA LEU A 501 10.18 -5.63 -0.57
C LEU A 501 10.35 -4.12 -0.78
N HIS A 502 11.00 -3.73 -1.88
CA HIS A 502 11.22 -2.32 -2.18
C HIS A 502 11.06 -2.03 -3.67
N VAL A 503 10.14 -1.14 -4.02
CA VAL A 503 9.94 -0.65 -5.40
C VAL A 503 10.34 0.81 -5.47
N TYR A 504 11.35 1.11 -6.29
CA TYR A 504 11.90 2.45 -6.43
C TYR A 504 11.02 3.34 -7.32
N GLY A 505 10.96 4.63 -7.00
CA GLY A 505 10.23 5.64 -7.76
C GLY A 505 9.92 6.87 -6.90
N THR A 506 9.60 8.00 -7.54
CA THR A 506 9.24 9.22 -6.82
C THR A 506 7.94 9.01 -6.04
N ALA A 507 7.95 9.22 -4.72
CA ALA A 507 6.78 9.09 -3.85
C ALA A 507 5.52 9.73 -4.49
N VAL A 508 4.44 8.97 -4.51
CA VAL A 508 3.08 9.43 -4.80
C VAL A 508 2.28 9.15 -3.53
N PRO A 509 1.37 10.04 -3.13
CA PRO A 509 0.42 9.74 -2.07
C PRO A 509 -0.27 8.40 -2.34
N VAL A 510 -0.46 7.57 -1.32
CA VAL A 510 -1.02 6.21 -1.43
C VAL A 510 -2.37 6.17 -2.16
N HIS A 511 -3.10 7.29 -2.16
CA HIS A 511 -4.43 7.47 -2.77
C HIS A 511 -4.42 7.99 -4.22
N ALA A 512 -3.26 8.33 -4.79
CA ALA A 512 -3.16 8.85 -6.16
C ALA A 512 -2.46 7.81 -7.05
N ARG A 513 -3.09 7.44 -8.18
CA ARG A 513 -2.46 6.62 -9.23
C ARG A 513 -1.91 7.55 -10.31
N ASP A 514 -0.58 7.56 -10.48
CA ASP A 514 0.06 8.16 -11.66
C ASP A 514 0.70 7.05 -12.51
N PRO A 515 0.16 6.72 -13.69
CA PRO A 515 0.65 5.65 -14.55
C PRO A 515 2.08 5.88 -15.07
N ARG A 516 2.62 7.11 -14.94
CA ARG A 516 3.99 7.45 -15.36
C ARG A 516 5.07 7.07 -14.34
N LYS A 517 4.71 6.61 -13.14
CA LYS A 517 5.66 6.30 -12.05
C LYS A 517 5.72 4.80 -11.74
N PHE A 518 6.93 4.27 -11.62
CA PHE A 518 7.21 2.83 -11.47
C PHE A 518 6.57 2.16 -10.23
N GLN A 519 6.35 2.89 -9.12
CA GLN A 519 5.71 2.36 -7.90
C GLN A 519 4.26 1.87 -8.11
N HIS A 520 3.59 2.25 -9.20
CA HIS A 520 2.21 1.85 -9.50
C HIS A 520 2.07 0.88 -10.69
N GLN A 521 3.17 0.36 -11.23
CA GLN A 521 3.18 -0.55 -12.39
C GLN A 521 3.07 -2.04 -12.01
N GLY A 522 2.84 -2.37 -10.74
CA GLY A 522 2.58 -3.74 -10.29
C GLY A 522 3.83 -4.58 -9.96
N PHE A 523 5.04 -4.05 -10.13
CA PHE A 523 6.30 -4.78 -9.83
C PHE A 523 6.36 -5.39 -8.42
N GLY A 524 5.79 -4.72 -7.41
CA GLY A 524 5.77 -5.26 -6.05
C GLY A 524 4.94 -6.53 -5.94
N THR A 525 3.79 -6.60 -6.62
CA THR A 525 2.95 -7.80 -6.67
C THR A 525 3.65 -8.93 -7.41
N LEU A 526 4.24 -8.63 -8.57
CA LEU A 526 4.99 -9.62 -9.36
C LEU A 526 6.18 -10.23 -8.60
N LEU A 527 6.90 -9.41 -7.82
CA LEU A 527 7.99 -9.90 -6.97
C LEU A 527 7.48 -10.83 -5.86
N MET A 528 6.34 -10.49 -5.23
CA MET A 528 5.73 -11.33 -4.20
C MET A 528 5.22 -12.66 -4.77
N GLU A 529 4.64 -12.65 -5.96
CA GLU A 529 4.19 -13.88 -6.66
C GLU A 529 5.35 -14.82 -6.94
N GLU A 530 6.47 -14.30 -7.46
CA GLU A 530 7.66 -15.13 -7.68
C GLU A 530 8.27 -15.62 -6.36
N ALA A 531 8.28 -14.79 -5.32
CA ALA A 531 8.76 -15.19 -4.00
C ALA A 531 7.91 -16.34 -3.40
N GLU A 532 6.59 -16.29 -3.59
CA GLU A 532 5.67 -17.35 -3.17
C GLU A 532 5.87 -18.64 -3.96
N ARG A 533 6.11 -18.54 -5.28
CA ARG A 533 6.44 -19.69 -6.13
C ARG A 533 7.73 -20.37 -5.65
N ILE A 534 8.80 -19.60 -5.44
CA ILE A 534 10.09 -20.12 -4.95
C ILE A 534 9.93 -20.74 -3.55
N ALA A 535 9.23 -20.06 -2.65
CA ALA A 535 8.99 -20.58 -1.30
C ALA A 535 8.23 -21.92 -1.31
N ARG A 536 7.24 -22.08 -2.20
CA ARG A 536 6.47 -23.32 -2.32
C ARG A 536 7.26 -24.42 -3.02
N ASP A 537 7.68 -24.15 -4.25
CA ASP A 537 8.12 -25.17 -5.20
C ASP A 537 9.59 -25.56 -4.98
N GLU A 538 10.41 -24.64 -4.47
CA GLU A 538 11.85 -24.86 -4.31
C GLU A 538 12.28 -24.94 -2.85
N HIS A 539 11.76 -24.07 -1.98
CA HIS A 539 12.09 -24.16 -0.55
C HIS A 539 11.30 -25.28 0.16
N GLY A 540 10.18 -25.74 -0.42
CA GLY A 540 9.25 -26.69 0.21
C GLY A 540 8.54 -26.11 1.43
N SER A 541 8.39 -24.79 1.50
CA SER A 541 7.76 -24.11 2.63
C SER A 541 6.24 -24.19 2.53
N VAL A 542 5.59 -24.39 3.67
CA VAL A 542 4.13 -24.39 3.82
C VAL A 542 3.59 -23.09 4.38
N LYS A 543 4.48 -22.17 4.77
CA LYS A 543 4.20 -20.78 5.18
C LYS A 543 5.23 -19.82 4.58
N ILE A 544 4.76 -18.65 4.18
CA ILE A 544 5.60 -17.49 3.86
C ILE A 544 5.23 -16.36 4.81
N SER A 545 6.24 -15.75 5.40
CA SER A 545 6.11 -14.73 6.43
C SER A 545 6.85 -13.47 5.99
N VAL A 546 6.29 -12.30 6.24
CA VAL A 546 6.89 -11.01 5.85
C VAL A 546 7.12 -10.16 7.09
N ILE A 547 8.35 -9.65 7.24
CA ILE A 547 8.64 -8.59 8.20
C ILE A 547 8.18 -7.24 7.63
N SER A 548 6.95 -6.86 7.96
CA SER A 548 6.35 -5.63 7.44
C SER A 548 6.54 -4.47 8.39
N GLY A 549 6.95 -3.30 7.87
CA GLY A 549 6.78 -2.04 8.59
C GLY A 549 5.30 -1.83 8.92
N VAL A 550 5.04 -1.25 10.10
CA VAL A 550 3.69 -1.09 10.67
C VAL A 550 2.75 -0.37 9.69
N GLY A 551 3.17 0.76 9.13
CA GLY A 551 2.37 1.56 8.21
C GLY A 551 2.10 0.92 6.84
N VAL A 552 2.71 -0.22 6.52
CA VAL A 552 2.52 -0.93 5.23
C VAL A 552 1.89 -2.31 5.38
N ARG A 553 1.48 -2.72 6.59
CA ARG A 553 0.76 -4.00 6.80
C ARG A 553 -0.51 -4.11 5.94
N SER A 554 -1.23 -3.00 5.75
CA SER A 554 -2.40 -2.93 4.87
C SER A 554 -2.12 -3.27 3.40
N TYR A 555 -0.88 -3.06 2.91
CA TYR A 555 -0.48 -3.50 1.58
C TYR A 555 -0.45 -5.04 1.48
N TYR A 556 0.13 -5.71 2.48
CA TYR A 556 0.19 -7.18 2.50
C TYR A 556 -1.19 -7.81 2.75
N ARG A 557 -2.08 -7.17 3.53
CA ARG A 557 -3.49 -7.61 3.63
C ARG A 557 -4.21 -7.55 2.28
N LYS A 558 -3.85 -6.59 1.41
CA LYS A 558 -4.32 -6.56 0.03
C LYS A 558 -3.77 -7.70 -0.83
N LEU A 559 -2.70 -8.37 -0.42
CA LEU A 559 -2.18 -9.57 -1.07
C LEU A 559 -2.63 -10.88 -0.40
N GLY A 560 -3.52 -10.81 0.60
CA GLY A 560 -4.05 -11.99 1.29
C GLY A 560 -3.21 -12.48 2.47
N TYR A 561 -2.27 -11.66 2.97
CA TYR A 561 -1.54 -11.95 4.20
C TYR A 561 -2.36 -11.51 5.42
N TRP A 562 -2.27 -12.24 6.54
CA TRP A 562 -2.84 -11.84 7.83
C TRP A 562 -1.73 -11.51 8.83
N LEU A 563 -2.04 -10.71 9.84
CA LEU A 563 -1.08 -10.39 10.91
C LEU A 563 -1.11 -11.54 11.93
N ASP A 564 0.06 -12.04 12.29
CA ASP A 564 0.26 -13.09 13.29
C ASP A 564 1.60 -12.82 14.00
N GLY A 565 1.50 -12.44 15.28
CA GLY A 565 2.58 -11.81 16.02
C GLY A 565 3.09 -10.55 15.29
N PRO A 566 4.41 -10.39 15.09
CA PRO A 566 4.98 -9.24 14.39
C PRO A 566 4.98 -9.38 12.86
N TYR A 567 4.65 -10.56 12.32
CA TYR A 567 4.77 -10.89 10.90
C TYR A 567 3.45 -10.83 10.15
N MET A 568 3.53 -10.53 8.85
CA MET A 568 2.43 -10.77 7.93
C MET A 568 2.61 -12.18 7.33
N ASN A 569 1.70 -13.10 7.63
CA ASN A 569 1.79 -14.52 7.26
C ASN A 569 0.83 -14.88 6.12
N ARG A 570 1.23 -15.86 5.31
CA ARG A 570 0.42 -16.49 4.26
C ARG A 570 0.80 -17.98 4.09
N LYS A 571 -0.14 -18.85 3.71
CA LYS A 571 0.15 -20.25 3.31
C LYS A 571 0.50 -20.32 1.80
N PRO A 572 1.75 -20.58 1.38
CA PRO A 572 2.14 -20.92 0.01
C PRO A 572 1.48 -22.24 -0.38
N GLY A 573 0.50 -22.19 -1.27
CA GLY A 573 -0.24 -23.39 -1.68
C GLY A 573 -1.64 -23.16 -2.22
N ILE A 574 -2.25 -21.98 -1.98
CA ILE A 574 -3.52 -21.62 -2.63
C ILE A 574 -3.22 -20.96 -3.99
N TYR A 575 -2.57 -21.71 -4.87
CA TYR A 575 -2.49 -21.45 -6.30
C TYR A 575 -2.63 -22.79 -7.02
N ALA A 576 -3.87 -23.17 -7.32
CA ALA A 576 -4.16 -24.17 -8.33
C ALA A 576 -4.97 -23.48 -9.42
N GLY A 577 -4.32 -23.19 -10.56
CA GLY A 577 -5.01 -22.65 -11.74
C GLY A 577 -4.26 -21.65 -12.62
N TRP A 578 -2.92 -21.62 -12.62
CA TRP A 578 -2.13 -20.93 -13.67
C TRP A 578 -1.02 -21.85 -14.17
N ALA A 579 -1.40 -22.80 -15.03
CA ALA A 579 -0.48 -23.49 -15.92
C ALA A 579 -1.14 -23.49 -17.31
N GLY A 580 -0.82 -22.49 -18.12
CA GLY A 580 -1.45 -22.28 -19.42
C GLY A 580 -1.12 -20.93 -20.06
N CYS A 581 0.16 -20.56 -20.11
CA CYS A 581 0.66 -19.63 -21.12
C CYS A 581 2.15 -19.89 -21.33
N GLU A 582 2.43 -20.69 -22.36
CA GLU A 582 3.76 -20.77 -22.96
C GLU A 582 4.22 -19.36 -23.33
N ALA A 583 5.43 -19.04 -22.90
CA ALA A 583 6.13 -17.85 -23.30
C ALA A 583 6.28 -17.83 -24.82
N ARG A 584 5.62 -16.88 -25.50
CA ARG A 584 6.02 -16.45 -26.84
C ARG A 584 7.38 -15.76 -26.71
N SER A 585 8.43 -16.54 -26.83
CA SER A 585 9.78 -16.04 -27.06
C SER A 585 9.90 -15.66 -28.53
N ASN A 586 10.01 -14.36 -28.80
CA ASN A 586 10.58 -13.88 -30.06
C ASN A 586 12.09 -14.11 -29.98
N VAL A 587 12.57 -15.24 -30.51
CA VAL A 587 14.00 -15.45 -30.79
C VAL A 587 14.15 -15.77 -32.26
N ALA A 588 15.00 -14.99 -32.91
CA ALA A 588 15.34 -15.07 -34.30
C ALA A 588 15.98 -16.42 -34.67
N GLN A 589 15.75 -16.81 -35.92
CA GLN A 589 16.25 -17.99 -36.62
C GLN A 589 17.75 -18.27 -36.40
N THR A 590 18.08 -19.52 -36.05
CA THR A 590 19.29 -20.21 -36.53
C THR A 590 19.08 -21.75 -36.54
N THR A 591 19.63 -22.35 -37.60
CA THR A 591 19.60 -23.70 -38.22
C THR A 591 19.64 -25.00 -37.38
N PRO A 592 19.32 -26.18 -37.99
CA PRO A 592 19.05 -27.45 -37.31
C PRO A 592 20.16 -28.50 -37.44
N GLU A 593 20.42 -29.25 -36.37
CA GLU A 593 21.12 -30.55 -36.29
C GLU A 593 21.03 -30.90 -34.78
N THR A 594 20.47 -31.99 -34.25
CA THR A 594 20.70 -33.41 -34.54
C THR A 594 19.61 -34.22 -33.81
N LYS A 595 19.09 -35.25 -34.46
CA LYS A 595 18.15 -36.26 -33.96
C LYS A 595 18.97 -37.41 -33.32
N VAL A 596 18.41 -38.20 -32.38
CA VAL A 596 18.51 -39.69 -32.27
C VAL A 596 18.50 -40.28 -30.82
N MET A 597 17.65 -41.33 -30.65
CA MET A 597 17.55 -42.45 -29.64
C MET A 597 17.05 -42.16 -28.19
N PHE A 598 16.20 -42.98 -27.55
CA PHE A 598 15.44 -44.19 -27.89
C PHE A 598 14.29 -44.41 -26.87
N GLU A 599 13.27 -45.14 -27.32
CA GLU A 599 12.03 -45.62 -26.70
C GLU A 599 12.21 -46.60 -25.51
N ASN A 600 11.20 -46.68 -24.62
CA ASN A 600 10.25 -47.82 -24.52
C ASN A 600 9.66 -48.01 -23.11
N LEU A 601 8.32 -48.03 -23.01
CA LEU A 601 7.54 -49.15 -22.46
C LEU A 601 6.03 -48.88 -22.61
N ASP A 602 5.37 -49.89 -23.17
CA ASP A 602 4.00 -49.95 -23.68
C ASP A 602 3.12 -50.79 -22.74
N ALA A 603 1.83 -50.50 -22.66
CA ALA A 603 0.78 -51.45 -22.24
C ALA A 603 -0.63 -50.88 -22.45
N SER A 604 -1.20 -51.18 -23.61
CA SER A 604 -2.63 -51.11 -23.92
C SER A 604 -3.43 -52.22 -23.23
N GLN A 605 -4.69 -51.98 -22.87
CA GLN A 605 -5.77 -52.96 -23.05
C GLN A 605 -7.15 -52.29 -23.09
N SER A 606 -7.93 -52.67 -24.11
CA SER A 606 -9.28 -52.25 -24.47
C SER A 606 -10.36 -53.15 -23.87
N PHE A 607 -11.57 -52.64 -23.62
CA PHE A 607 -12.82 -53.39 -23.78
C PHE A 607 -13.99 -52.49 -24.21
N SER A 608 -14.80 -53.03 -25.12
CA SER A 608 -15.87 -52.42 -25.92
C SER A 608 -17.29 -52.63 -25.38
N GLN A 609 -18.18 -51.64 -25.63
CA GLN A 609 -19.65 -51.64 -25.91
C GLN A 609 -20.59 -52.59 -25.11
N VAL A 610 -21.80 -52.23 -24.64
CA VAL A 610 -23.08 -51.79 -25.29
C VAL A 610 -24.10 -51.40 -24.15
N PRO A 611 -25.41 -51.01 -24.32
CA PRO A 611 -26.16 -50.20 -25.30
C PRO A 611 -26.95 -49.01 -24.68
N ALA A 612 -27.59 -48.21 -25.55
CA ALA A 612 -28.47 -47.08 -25.23
C ALA A 612 -29.86 -47.47 -24.67
N TYR A 613 -30.41 -46.65 -23.76
CA TYR A 613 -31.80 -46.69 -23.28
C TYR A 613 -32.50 -45.36 -23.58
N LYS A 614 -33.70 -45.43 -24.16
CA LYS A 614 -34.62 -44.30 -24.41
C LYS A 614 -35.66 -44.19 -23.28
N PRO A 615 -36.23 -42.99 -23.07
CA PRO A 615 -36.77 -42.55 -21.78
C PRO A 615 -38.26 -42.83 -21.66
N ASP A 616 -38.75 -43.12 -20.46
CA ASP A 616 -40.14 -42.86 -20.07
C ASP A 616 -40.26 -42.60 -18.56
N ALA A 617 -41.17 -41.68 -18.22
CA ALA A 617 -41.59 -41.23 -16.88
C ALA A 617 -40.59 -40.39 -16.06
N LYS A 618 -40.49 -39.08 -16.38
CA LYS A 618 -39.99 -38.05 -15.45
C LYS A 618 -41.13 -37.18 -14.94
N SER A 619 -41.71 -37.53 -13.78
CA SER A 619 -42.49 -36.57 -12.98
C SER A 619 -42.34 -36.75 -11.46
N SER A 620 -41.24 -37.35 -11.00
CA SER A 620 -40.93 -37.41 -9.55
C SER A 620 -39.45 -37.31 -9.21
N PHE A 621 -38.54 -37.62 -10.15
CA PHE A 621 -37.09 -37.61 -9.89
C PHE A 621 -36.45 -36.20 -9.92
N ASP A 622 -36.93 -35.29 -10.77
CA ASP A 622 -36.35 -33.93 -10.88
C ASP A 622 -36.70 -33.05 -9.66
N ASP A 623 -37.82 -33.33 -8.98
CA ASP A 623 -38.26 -32.58 -7.79
C ASP A 623 -37.45 -32.97 -6.54
N GLU A 624 -37.06 -34.23 -6.42
CA GLU A 624 -36.23 -34.73 -5.33
C GLU A 624 -34.75 -34.31 -5.50
N PHE A 625 -34.25 -34.30 -6.76
CA PHE A 625 -32.92 -33.79 -7.09
C PHE A 625 -32.79 -32.27 -6.90
N ASN A 626 -33.85 -31.50 -7.22
CA ASN A 626 -33.88 -30.06 -6.94
C ASN A 626 -33.94 -29.77 -5.43
N ARG A 627 -34.67 -30.56 -4.63
CA ARG A 627 -34.64 -30.45 -3.16
C ARG A 627 -33.27 -30.78 -2.57
N PHE A 628 -32.55 -31.75 -3.14
CA PHE A 628 -31.17 -32.05 -2.75
C PHE A 628 -30.18 -30.94 -3.14
N ALA A 629 -30.35 -30.32 -4.32
CA ALA A 629 -29.55 -29.17 -4.70
C ALA A 629 -29.84 -27.94 -3.82
N LEU A 630 -31.11 -27.68 -3.49
CA LEU A 630 -31.52 -26.61 -2.58
C LEU A 630 -31.04 -26.85 -1.14
N SER A 631 -31.00 -28.10 -0.65
CA SER A 631 -30.47 -28.41 0.69
C SER A 631 -28.94 -28.31 0.78
N GLN A 632 -28.23 -28.36 -0.35
CA GLN A 632 -26.80 -28.03 -0.46
C GLN A 632 -26.56 -26.51 -0.56
N ILE A 633 -27.56 -25.73 -0.98
CA ILE A 633 -27.46 -24.28 -1.27
C ILE A 633 -28.06 -23.41 -0.15
N ILE A 634 -29.01 -23.93 0.64
CA ILE A 634 -29.73 -23.22 1.70
C ILE A 634 -29.66 -24.04 2.99
N VAL A 635 -29.13 -23.45 4.08
CA VAL A 635 -29.08 -24.08 5.42
C VAL A 635 -30.27 -23.66 6.31
N VAL A 636 -31.11 -22.73 5.85
CA VAL A 636 -32.27 -22.25 6.57
C VAL A 636 -33.30 -23.37 6.75
N GLY A 637 -33.52 -23.82 7.99
CA GLY A 637 -34.74 -24.55 8.37
C GLY A 637 -34.60 -25.98 8.91
N SER A 638 -33.40 -26.48 9.23
CA SER A 638 -33.31 -27.76 9.96
C SER A 638 -34.01 -27.66 11.34
N ARG A 639 -34.78 -28.68 11.72
CA ARG A 639 -35.53 -28.73 12.99
C ARG A 639 -34.63 -28.52 14.22
N GLU A 640 -33.36 -28.90 14.13
CA GLU A 640 -32.35 -28.78 15.19
C GLU A 640 -31.94 -27.32 15.45
N TRP A 641 -31.97 -26.46 14.42
CA TRP A 641 -31.57 -25.04 14.53
C TRP A 641 -32.59 -24.17 15.28
N ARG A 642 -33.88 -24.49 15.22
CA ARG A 642 -34.92 -23.74 15.95
C ARG A 642 -34.78 -23.85 17.47
N GLN A 643 -34.06 -24.86 17.96
CA GLN A 643 -33.98 -25.17 19.38
C GLN A 643 -32.77 -24.53 20.08
N GLN A 644 -31.72 -24.11 19.33
CA GLN A 644 -30.49 -23.56 19.91
C GLN A 644 -30.47 -22.04 20.13
N ARG A 645 -31.49 -21.28 19.69
CA ARG A 645 -31.54 -19.81 19.87
C ARG A 645 -32.89 -19.25 20.36
N MET A 646 -33.75 -20.07 20.95
CA MET A 646 -34.90 -19.55 21.72
C MET A 646 -34.43 -19.07 23.11
N ASN A 647 -33.78 -17.91 23.21
CA ASN A 647 -33.62 -17.25 24.51
C ASN A 647 -33.48 -15.72 24.49
N THR A 648 -33.98 -15.05 23.47
CA THR A 648 -34.05 -13.58 23.46
C THR A 648 -35.42 -13.11 22.99
N THR A 649 -36.42 -13.34 23.82
CA THR A 649 -37.74 -12.71 23.69
C THR A 649 -37.94 -11.79 24.88
N GLN A 650 -37.68 -10.50 24.69
CA GLN A 650 -38.35 -9.35 25.33
C GLN A 650 -37.50 -8.10 25.13
N HIS A 651 -38.01 -7.10 24.39
CA HIS A 651 -38.44 -5.82 24.95
C HIS A 651 -38.73 -4.80 23.85
N LYS A 652 -39.96 -4.27 23.87
CA LYS A 652 -40.38 -3.04 23.19
C LYS A 652 -39.85 -1.85 23.99
N THR A 653 -38.96 -1.01 23.46
CA THR A 653 -38.94 0.45 23.72
C THR A 653 -37.93 1.21 22.85
N SER A 654 -38.16 2.52 22.74
CA SER A 654 -37.63 3.55 21.84
C SER A 654 -36.11 3.59 21.54
N HIS A 655 -35.79 4.16 20.35
CA HIS A 655 -34.48 4.29 19.70
C HIS A 655 -33.28 4.70 20.57
N LYS A 656 -33.48 5.41 21.69
CA LYS A 656 -32.38 5.81 22.58
C LYS A 656 -31.91 4.68 23.50
N VAL A 657 -32.86 3.86 23.97
CA VAL A 657 -32.57 2.80 24.95
C VAL A 657 -31.91 1.59 24.28
N ALA A 658 -32.25 1.30 23.02
CA ALA A 658 -31.63 0.20 22.29
C ALA A 658 -30.12 0.41 22.06
N GLN A 659 -29.66 1.66 21.90
CA GLN A 659 -28.25 1.98 21.67
C GLN A 659 -27.44 1.89 22.97
N GLU A 660 -27.97 2.39 24.09
CA GLU A 660 -27.33 2.28 25.41
C GLU A 660 -27.31 0.84 25.95
N VAL A 661 -28.32 0.02 25.62
CA VAL A 661 -28.41 -1.39 26.05
C VAL A 661 -27.48 -2.31 25.22
N LEU A 662 -27.20 -1.97 23.95
CA LEU A 662 -26.24 -2.70 23.11
C LEU A 662 -24.78 -2.44 23.52
N GLU A 663 -24.46 -1.24 24.00
CA GLU A 663 -23.11 -0.90 24.50
C GLU A 663 -22.80 -1.56 25.86
N THR A 664 -23.83 -1.99 26.61
CA THR A 664 -23.68 -2.53 27.97
C THR A 664 -23.89 -4.05 28.09
N ARG A 665 -24.22 -4.76 27.00
CA ARG A 665 -24.27 -6.24 26.98
C ARG A 665 -23.52 -6.85 25.80
N ILE A 666 -22.30 -7.34 26.10
CA ILE A 666 -21.57 -8.42 25.41
C ILE A 666 -21.35 -8.21 23.89
N GLY A 667 -20.26 -7.53 23.53
CA GLY A 667 -19.48 -7.84 22.33
C GLY A 667 -19.84 -7.14 21.01
N PHE A 668 -20.97 -6.45 20.88
CA PHE A 668 -21.31 -5.72 19.65
C PHE A 668 -20.83 -4.24 19.66
N TYR A 669 -20.33 -3.73 18.54
CA TYR A 669 -19.79 -2.37 18.43
C TYR A 669 -19.91 -1.78 17.02
N ASN A 670 -19.78 -0.45 16.91
CA ASN A 670 -19.58 0.24 15.64
C ASN A 670 -18.06 0.34 15.35
N PRO A 671 -17.52 -0.28 14.28
CA PRO A 671 -16.09 -0.23 13.98
C PRO A 671 -15.60 1.15 13.52
N PHE A 672 -16.52 2.09 13.23
CA PHE A 672 -16.21 3.43 12.72
C PHE A 672 -16.86 4.52 13.59
N PRO A 673 -16.52 4.63 14.89
CA PRO A 673 -17.18 5.55 15.81
C PRO A 673 -16.95 7.04 15.47
N ALA A 674 -15.81 7.36 14.84
CA ALA A 674 -15.47 8.71 14.40
C ALA A 674 -15.97 9.05 12.98
N TYR A 675 -16.59 8.09 12.28
CA TYR A 675 -17.09 8.31 10.93
C TYR A 675 -18.42 9.06 10.94
N HIS A 676 -18.56 10.07 10.08
CA HIS A 676 -19.80 10.81 9.95
C HIS A 676 -20.79 10.09 9.03
N PHE A 677 -21.78 9.42 9.61
CA PHE A 677 -22.84 8.73 8.88
C PHE A 677 -23.91 9.71 8.40
N THR A 678 -24.32 9.61 7.14
CA THR A 678 -25.29 10.51 6.51
C THR A 678 -26.73 10.22 6.89
N GLY A 679 -27.08 8.96 7.16
CA GLY A 679 -28.41 8.53 7.60
C GLY A 679 -28.45 7.95 9.01
N THR A 680 -29.45 7.12 9.32
CA THR A 680 -29.69 6.52 10.65
C THR A 680 -29.16 5.09 10.77
N VAL A 681 -28.82 4.42 9.67
CA VAL A 681 -28.23 3.09 9.67
C VAL A 681 -26.81 3.18 10.24
N ARG A 682 -26.48 2.23 11.12
CA ARG A 682 -25.17 2.10 11.76
C ARG A 682 -24.70 0.64 11.62
N PRO A 683 -23.41 0.41 11.40
CA PRO A 683 -22.85 -0.93 11.35
C PRO A 683 -22.83 -1.55 12.76
N VAL A 684 -23.13 -2.86 12.85
CA VAL A 684 -23.17 -3.62 14.11
C VAL A 684 -22.27 -4.86 14.02
N TYR A 685 -21.04 -4.70 14.49
CA TYR A 685 -19.96 -5.69 14.46
C TYR A 685 -19.82 -6.40 15.81
N PRO A 686 -19.10 -7.53 15.92
CA PRO A 686 -18.40 -8.25 14.85
C PRO A 686 -19.37 -8.91 13.88
N LEU A 687 -19.03 -8.91 12.59
CA LEU A 687 -19.74 -9.71 11.60
C LEU A 687 -19.63 -11.20 11.98
N SER A 688 -20.66 -11.99 11.72
CA SER A 688 -20.50 -13.44 11.86
C SER A 688 -19.44 -13.97 10.89
N PRO A 689 -18.75 -15.08 11.22
CA PRO A 689 -17.72 -15.65 10.37
C PRO A 689 -18.19 -15.88 8.93
N LYS A 690 -17.31 -15.65 7.97
CA LYS A 690 -17.56 -15.98 6.55
C LYS A 690 -17.94 -17.46 6.44
N ARG A 691 -19.02 -17.76 5.73
CA ARG A 691 -19.49 -19.13 5.57
C ARG A 691 -18.50 -20.00 4.79
N PHE A 692 -18.39 -21.25 5.21
CA PHE A 692 -17.62 -22.27 4.53
C PHE A 692 -18.46 -22.93 3.43
N ILE A 693 -17.85 -23.10 2.26
CA ILE A 693 -18.49 -23.76 1.11
C ILE A 693 -17.91 -25.17 1.03
N PRO A 694 -18.72 -26.25 1.07
CA PRO A 694 -18.24 -27.60 0.83
C PRO A 694 -17.46 -27.76 -0.49
N GLU A 695 -16.46 -28.64 -0.52
CA GLU A 695 -15.66 -28.88 -1.74
C GLU A 695 -16.46 -29.52 -2.87
N SER A 696 -17.56 -30.21 -2.54
CA SER A 696 -18.49 -30.81 -3.52
C SER A 696 -19.23 -29.78 -4.37
N ILE A 697 -19.30 -28.53 -3.93
CA ILE A 697 -20.00 -27.46 -4.63
C ILE A 697 -19.02 -26.72 -5.53
N ARG A 698 -19.32 -26.65 -6.84
CA ARG A 698 -18.51 -25.90 -7.80
C ARG A 698 -18.45 -24.43 -7.38
N ARG A 699 -17.24 -23.88 -7.34
CA ARG A 699 -16.97 -22.50 -6.92
C ARG A 699 -16.66 -21.58 -8.10
N PRO A 700 -17.04 -20.29 -8.03
CA PRO A 700 -16.55 -19.29 -8.98
C PRO A 700 -15.06 -19.02 -8.73
N ASP A 701 -14.36 -18.43 -9.70
CA ASP A 701 -12.90 -18.28 -9.66
C ASP A 701 -12.39 -17.32 -8.56
N TRP A 702 -13.29 -16.50 -7.99
CA TRP A 702 -13.00 -15.63 -6.84
C TRP A 702 -13.29 -16.26 -5.46
N ALA A 703 -13.90 -17.45 -5.38
CA ALA A 703 -14.39 -17.96 -4.09
C ALA A 703 -13.29 -18.02 -3.01
N ASP A 704 -12.05 -18.33 -3.41
CA ASP A 704 -10.89 -18.39 -2.52
C ASP A 704 -10.09 -17.08 -2.48
N THR A 705 -9.80 -16.48 -3.64
CA THR A 705 -8.91 -15.30 -3.78
C THR A 705 -9.60 -13.97 -3.49
N GLY A 706 -10.92 -13.96 -3.63
CA GLY A 706 -11.78 -12.79 -3.65
C GLY A 706 -11.59 -11.88 -4.86
N LEU A 707 -11.01 -12.37 -5.95
CA LEU A 707 -10.75 -11.60 -7.16
C LEU A 707 -11.38 -12.31 -8.38
N PRO A 708 -12.37 -11.70 -9.07
CA PRO A 708 -12.98 -12.29 -10.27
C PRO A 708 -12.02 -12.16 -11.45
N SER A 709 -11.15 -13.16 -11.63
CA SER A 709 -10.02 -13.08 -12.56
C SER A 709 -10.48 -13.21 -14.01
N ALA A 710 -11.51 -14.02 -14.27
CA ALA A 710 -12.06 -14.24 -15.60
C ALA A 710 -12.76 -12.98 -16.12
N GLU A 711 -13.61 -12.35 -15.31
CA GLU A 711 -14.19 -11.04 -15.61
C GLU A 711 -13.16 -9.95 -15.91
N ARG A 712 -12.07 -9.88 -15.14
CA ARG A 712 -11.02 -8.87 -15.33
C ARG A 712 -10.27 -8.99 -16.66
N ARG A 713 -10.33 -10.15 -17.31
CA ARG A 713 -9.75 -10.39 -18.64
C ARG A 713 -10.73 -10.06 -19.77
N LEU A 714 -12.00 -9.81 -19.46
CA LEU A 714 -13.00 -9.48 -20.47
C LEU A 714 -12.72 -8.11 -21.07
N GLY A 715 -12.78 -8.05 -22.40
CA GLY A 715 -12.84 -6.79 -23.15
C GLY A 715 -14.25 -6.23 -23.18
N THR A 716 -14.59 -5.51 -24.24
CA THR A 716 -15.94 -4.94 -24.45
C THR A 716 -16.88 -5.84 -25.25
N GLN A 717 -16.46 -7.07 -25.57
CA GLN A 717 -17.27 -8.04 -26.33
C GLN A 717 -18.42 -8.59 -25.48
N TRP A 718 -19.58 -8.78 -26.12
CA TRP A 718 -20.76 -9.34 -25.49
C TRP A 718 -20.88 -10.81 -25.85
N SER A 719 -21.29 -11.63 -24.89
CA SER A 719 -21.56 -13.04 -25.08
C SER A 719 -23.04 -13.27 -25.43
N PHE A 720 -23.30 -14.16 -26.37
CA PHE A 720 -24.64 -14.60 -26.74
C PHE A 720 -24.73 -16.11 -26.53
N LEU A 721 -25.69 -16.54 -25.73
CA LEU A 721 -25.82 -17.93 -25.31
C LEU A 721 -26.49 -18.78 -26.39
N ASP A 722 -25.94 -19.97 -26.60
CA ASP A 722 -26.58 -21.03 -27.36
C ASP A 722 -27.74 -21.66 -26.57
N THR A 723 -28.42 -22.65 -27.15
CA THR A 723 -29.56 -23.32 -26.50
C THR A 723 -29.19 -23.97 -25.17
N THR A 724 -27.95 -24.45 -25.03
CA THR A 724 -27.45 -25.09 -23.82
C THR A 724 -27.25 -24.07 -22.71
N GLY A 725 -26.56 -22.97 -23.01
CA GLY A 725 -26.36 -21.87 -22.07
C GLY A 725 -27.68 -21.22 -21.64
N GLN A 726 -28.64 -21.06 -22.56
CA GLN A 726 -29.97 -20.56 -22.22
C GLN A 726 -30.73 -21.49 -21.26
N ALA A 727 -30.66 -22.82 -21.46
CA ALA A 727 -31.25 -23.77 -20.54
C ALA A 727 -30.59 -23.76 -19.15
N ALA A 728 -29.26 -23.59 -19.10
CA ALA A 728 -28.53 -23.44 -17.85
C ALA A 728 -28.93 -22.16 -17.10
N MET A 729 -29.02 -21.02 -17.80
CA MET A 729 -29.48 -19.75 -17.25
C MET A 729 -30.90 -19.84 -16.67
N ARG A 730 -31.86 -20.44 -17.41
CA ARG A 730 -33.21 -20.69 -16.89
C ARG A 730 -33.20 -21.44 -15.56
N LYS A 731 -32.34 -22.46 -15.45
CA LYS A 731 -32.22 -23.25 -14.22
C LYS A 731 -31.66 -22.45 -13.06
N VAL A 732 -30.51 -21.78 -13.23
CA VAL A 732 -29.88 -21.01 -12.14
C VAL A 732 -30.76 -19.82 -11.72
N CYS A 733 -31.40 -19.13 -12.66
CA CYS A 733 -32.31 -18.02 -12.36
C CYS A 733 -33.57 -18.48 -11.60
N LYS A 734 -34.16 -19.61 -11.96
CA LYS A 734 -35.28 -20.20 -11.20
C LYS A 734 -34.87 -20.50 -9.76
N LEU A 735 -33.69 -21.09 -9.56
CA LEU A 735 -33.15 -21.36 -8.23
C LEU A 735 -32.89 -20.06 -7.44
N SER A 736 -32.29 -19.02 -8.05
CA SER A 736 -32.09 -17.72 -7.39
C SER A 736 -33.40 -17.10 -6.91
N ARG A 737 -34.45 -17.16 -7.73
CA ARG A 737 -35.79 -16.68 -7.35
C ARG A 737 -36.32 -17.45 -6.14
N GLU A 738 -36.21 -18.78 -6.14
CA GLU A 738 -36.62 -19.60 -4.99
C GLU A 738 -35.84 -19.26 -3.71
N VAL A 739 -34.53 -19.00 -3.81
CA VAL A 739 -33.72 -18.53 -2.66
C VAL A 739 -34.24 -17.18 -2.17
N LEU A 740 -34.46 -16.21 -3.07
CA LEU A 740 -34.98 -14.89 -2.71
C LEU A 740 -36.35 -15.01 -2.02
N ASP A 741 -37.25 -15.87 -2.52
CA ASP A 741 -38.55 -16.14 -1.90
C ASP A 741 -38.41 -16.68 -0.48
N ILE A 742 -37.48 -17.62 -0.24
CA ILE A 742 -37.24 -18.21 1.07
C ILE A 742 -36.70 -17.16 2.05
N VAL A 743 -35.70 -16.38 1.63
CA VAL A 743 -35.12 -15.32 2.49
C VAL A 743 -36.14 -14.22 2.77
N ALA A 744 -36.93 -13.82 1.76
CA ALA A 744 -37.96 -12.80 1.90
C ALA A 744 -39.10 -13.24 2.84
N ALA A 745 -39.43 -14.54 2.91
CA ALA A 745 -40.44 -15.06 3.82
C ALA A 745 -40.05 -14.93 5.31
N GLU A 746 -38.75 -14.83 5.60
CA GLU A 746 -38.24 -14.66 6.97
C GLU A 746 -38.24 -13.19 7.45
N LEU A 747 -38.48 -12.23 6.55
CA LEU A 747 -38.45 -10.80 6.87
C LEU A 747 -39.54 -10.39 7.86
N ARG A 748 -39.12 -9.96 9.05
CA ARG A 748 -40.00 -9.42 10.10
C ARG A 748 -39.21 -8.51 11.05
N PRO A 749 -39.85 -7.55 11.74
CA PRO A 749 -39.19 -6.81 12.81
C PRO A 749 -38.56 -7.75 13.84
N GLY A 750 -37.33 -7.45 14.27
CA GLY A 750 -36.61 -8.22 15.29
C GLY A 750 -35.58 -9.22 14.77
N VAL A 751 -35.55 -9.54 13.46
CA VAL A 751 -34.46 -10.34 12.87
C VAL A 751 -33.27 -9.45 12.50
N THR A 752 -32.06 -9.99 12.49
CA THR A 752 -30.87 -9.26 12.02
C THR A 752 -30.68 -9.41 10.51
N THR A 753 -29.94 -8.52 9.86
CA THR A 753 -29.56 -8.72 8.45
C THR A 753 -28.61 -9.91 8.30
N ASP A 754 -27.72 -10.15 9.26
CA ASP A 754 -26.85 -11.34 9.31
C ASP A 754 -27.63 -12.67 9.42
N TYR A 755 -28.78 -12.67 10.08
CA TYR A 755 -29.66 -13.86 10.15
C TYR A 755 -30.17 -14.27 8.77
N LEU A 756 -30.29 -13.34 7.83
CA LEU A 756 -30.76 -13.59 6.46
C LEU A 756 -29.63 -14.12 5.55
N ASP A 757 -28.36 -14.05 6.00
CA ASP A 757 -27.16 -14.46 5.28
C ASP A 757 -26.95 -15.98 5.27
N GLU A 758 -27.86 -16.74 4.66
CA GLU A 758 -27.88 -18.22 4.72
C GLU A 758 -28.00 -18.93 3.34
N ALA A 759 -27.45 -18.34 2.27
CA ALA A 759 -27.42 -18.95 0.93
C ALA A 759 -25.98 -19.31 0.50
N TYR A 760 -25.83 -20.02 -0.64
CA TYR A 760 -24.57 -20.19 -1.37
C TYR A 760 -24.55 -19.38 -2.68
N PRO A 761 -24.03 -18.14 -2.66
CA PRO A 761 -24.23 -17.19 -3.73
C PRO A 761 -22.90 -16.61 -4.26
N SER A 762 -22.97 -16.07 -5.49
CA SER A 762 -21.89 -15.41 -6.21
C SER A 762 -21.18 -14.30 -5.42
N PRO A 763 -21.84 -13.48 -4.57
CA PRO A 763 -21.18 -12.41 -3.84
C PRO A 763 -20.20 -12.90 -2.77
N LEU A 764 -20.29 -14.15 -2.32
CA LEU A 764 -19.41 -14.65 -1.26
C LEU A 764 -17.94 -14.57 -1.68
N ASN A 765 -17.19 -13.70 -1.01
CA ASN A 765 -15.83 -13.30 -1.35
C ASN A 765 -15.65 -12.51 -2.65
N TYR A 766 -16.69 -12.27 -3.45
CA TYR A 766 -16.57 -11.50 -4.69
C TYR A 766 -16.01 -10.10 -4.39
N ASN A 767 -14.87 -9.74 -4.99
CA ASN A 767 -14.10 -8.51 -4.64
C ASN A 767 -13.87 -8.32 -3.12
N ARG A 768 -13.85 -9.42 -2.34
CA ARG A 768 -13.76 -9.49 -0.87
C ARG A 768 -15.02 -9.06 -0.12
N PHE A 769 -16.18 -9.13 -0.75
CA PHE A 769 -17.43 -9.01 -0.04
C PHE A 769 -17.54 -10.14 1.01
N PRO A 770 -17.76 -9.84 2.30
CA PRO A 770 -17.59 -10.82 3.37
C PRO A 770 -18.76 -11.77 3.53
N LYS A 771 -19.89 -11.49 2.88
CA LYS A 771 -21.18 -12.14 3.08
C LYS A 771 -21.68 -12.75 1.77
N SER A 772 -22.75 -13.50 1.89
CA SER A 772 -23.32 -14.29 0.82
C SER A 772 -24.41 -13.47 0.09
N LEU A 773 -25.31 -12.79 0.79
CA LEU A 773 -26.21 -11.81 0.16
C LEU A 773 -25.79 -10.37 0.44
N CYS A 774 -26.23 -9.42 -0.38
CA CYS A 774 -26.26 -8.03 0.04
C CYS A 774 -27.59 -7.71 0.73
N THR A 775 -27.53 -6.95 1.82
CA THR A 775 -28.72 -6.41 2.49
C THR A 775 -28.58 -4.90 2.59
N SER A 776 -29.48 -4.18 1.92
CA SER A 776 -29.42 -2.72 1.81
C SER A 776 -30.62 -2.08 2.51
N PRO A 777 -30.52 -1.79 3.82
CA PRO A 777 -31.60 -1.14 4.56
C PRO A 777 -31.66 0.36 4.28
N ASN A 778 -32.87 0.89 4.16
CA ASN A 778 -33.17 2.32 4.15
C ASN A 778 -32.31 3.16 3.18
N GLU A 779 -31.24 3.84 3.63
CA GLU A 779 -30.40 4.72 2.81
C GLU A 779 -29.25 4.02 2.05
N VAL A 780 -29.11 2.70 2.20
CA VAL A 780 -28.03 1.91 1.56
C VAL A 780 -28.36 1.63 0.08
N VAL A 781 -27.42 1.90 -0.82
CA VAL A 781 -27.63 2.17 -2.26
C VAL A 781 -27.66 0.93 -3.16
N CYS A 782 -27.17 -0.24 -2.72
CA CYS A 782 -27.30 -1.54 -3.41
C CYS A 782 -26.42 -2.57 -2.68
N HIS A 783 -25.18 -2.18 -2.38
CA HIS A 783 -24.21 -2.99 -1.66
C HIS A 783 -24.24 -2.62 -0.18
N GLY A 784 -24.89 -3.43 0.64
CA GLY A 784 -24.80 -3.38 2.10
C GLY A 784 -24.35 -4.72 2.65
N ILE A 785 -23.45 -4.71 3.62
CA ILE A 785 -22.98 -5.93 4.29
C ILE A 785 -24.00 -6.36 5.36
N PRO A 786 -24.55 -7.59 5.29
CA PRO A 786 -25.29 -8.19 6.41
C PRO A 786 -24.48 -8.18 7.72
N ASP A 787 -25.08 -7.68 8.79
CA ASP A 787 -24.46 -7.51 10.11
C ASP A 787 -25.48 -7.75 11.25
N ASN A 788 -25.10 -7.50 12.50
CA ASN A 788 -26.00 -7.76 13.63
C ASN A 788 -27.07 -6.67 13.82
N ARG A 789 -27.30 -5.79 12.82
CA ARG A 789 -28.37 -4.80 12.88
C ARG A 789 -29.71 -5.50 12.90
N VAL A 790 -30.48 -5.23 13.97
CA VAL A 790 -31.88 -5.66 14.07
C VAL A 790 -32.75 -4.79 13.16
N LEU A 791 -33.56 -5.44 12.32
CA LEU A 791 -34.56 -4.79 11.47
C LEU A 791 -35.74 -4.30 12.32
N LEU A 792 -36.17 -3.06 12.10
CA LEU A 792 -37.24 -2.43 12.85
C LEU A 792 -38.52 -2.26 12.01
N ASP A 793 -39.67 -2.21 12.69
CA ASP A 793 -40.94 -1.86 12.03
C ASP A 793 -40.89 -0.41 11.51
N GLY A 794 -40.91 -0.26 10.19
CA GLY A 794 -40.68 1.02 9.50
C GLY A 794 -39.46 1.03 8.58
N ASP A 795 -38.60 0.01 8.66
CA ASP A 795 -37.48 -0.17 7.73
C ASP A 795 -37.98 -0.69 6.36
N ILE A 796 -37.28 -0.33 5.30
CA ILE A 796 -37.32 -1.06 4.03
C ILE A 796 -35.95 -1.73 3.82
N LEU A 797 -35.96 -2.91 3.19
CA LEU A 797 -34.75 -3.70 2.98
C LEU A 797 -34.71 -4.23 1.55
N ASN A 798 -33.68 -3.86 0.80
CA ASN A 798 -33.34 -4.56 -0.43
C ASN A 798 -32.55 -5.84 -0.10
N LEU A 799 -33.05 -6.97 -0.61
CA LEU A 799 -32.38 -8.27 -0.57
C LEU A 799 -31.86 -8.57 -1.97
N ASP A 800 -30.54 -8.73 -2.08
CA ASP A 800 -29.86 -8.98 -3.34
C ASP A 800 -29.23 -10.38 -3.35
N ILE A 801 -29.76 -11.25 -4.21
CA ILE A 801 -29.45 -12.67 -4.26
C ILE A 801 -28.89 -13.03 -5.62
N SER A 802 -27.61 -13.35 -5.64
CA SER A 802 -26.94 -13.83 -6.84
C SER A 802 -26.46 -15.27 -6.67
N LEU A 803 -26.89 -16.22 -7.48
CA LEU A 803 -26.54 -17.64 -7.33
C LEU A 803 -25.50 -18.09 -8.35
N TYR A 804 -24.62 -19.02 -7.99
CA TYR A 804 -23.74 -19.72 -8.92
C TYR A 804 -24.07 -21.21 -8.97
N HIS A 805 -24.58 -21.68 -10.11
CA HIS A 805 -24.95 -23.09 -10.29
C HIS A 805 -24.61 -23.56 -11.71
N GLY A 806 -24.04 -24.76 -11.83
CA GLY A 806 -23.75 -25.36 -13.14
C GLY A 806 -22.72 -24.60 -13.99
N GLY A 807 -21.96 -23.66 -13.40
CA GLY A 807 -21.04 -22.79 -14.13
C GLY A 807 -21.66 -21.49 -14.64
N TYR A 808 -22.88 -21.15 -14.22
CA TYR A 808 -23.59 -19.93 -14.59
C TYR A 808 -24.01 -19.14 -13.35
N HIS A 809 -24.07 -17.83 -13.50
CA HIS A 809 -24.53 -16.86 -12.51
C HIS A 809 -25.94 -16.39 -12.84
N ALA A 810 -26.72 -16.11 -11.80
CA ALA A 810 -27.96 -15.37 -11.92
C ALA A 810 -28.01 -14.31 -10.84
N ASP A 811 -28.66 -13.19 -11.13
CA ASP A 811 -28.85 -12.07 -10.19
C ASP A 811 -30.32 -11.67 -10.11
N VAL A 812 -30.78 -11.40 -8.90
CA VAL A 812 -32.13 -10.95 -8.62
C VAL A 812 -32.19 -10.26 -7.26
N ASN A 813 -32.81 -9.09 -7.25
CA ASN A 813 -33.05 -8.37 -6.01
C ASN A 813 -34.42 -7.70 -5.98
N GLU A 814 -34.93 -7.52 -4.77
CA GLU A 814 -36.17 -6.81 -4.51
C GLU A 814 -36.11 -6.05 -3.19
N THR A 815 -36.80 -4.90 -3.14
CA THR A 815 -36.98 -4.16 -1.89
C THR A 815 -38.30 -4.54 -1.21
N TYR A 816 -38.21 -4.90 0.07
CA TYR A 816 -39.31 -5.35 0.91
C TYR A 816 -39.60 -4.37 2.05
N TYR A 817 -40.86 -4.35 2.48
CA TYR A 817 -41.32 -3.59 3.64
C TYR A 817 -41.13 -4.40 4.93
N VAL A 818 -40.46 -3.85 5.94
CA VAL A 818 -40.32 -4.49 7.26
C VAL A 818 -41.39 -3.95 8.21
N GLY A 819 -42.38 -4.80 8.51
CA GLY A 819 -43.49 -4.48 9.41
C GLY A 819 -44.59 -3.59 8.80
N ASN A 820 -45.57 -3.22 9.62
CA ASN A 820 -46.76 -2.49 9.16
C ASN A 820 -46.50 -0.99 8.98
N ARG A 821 -45.58 -0.40 9.75
CA ARG A 821 -45.22 1.03 9.65
C ARG A 821 -44.55 1.34 8.32
N ALA A 822 -43.74 0.42 7.79
CA ALA A 822 -43.10 0.58 6.49
C ALA A 822 -44.14 0.67 5.36
N LYS A 823 -45.22 -0.13 5.45
CA LYS A 823 -46.34 -0.11 4.49
C LYS A 823 -47.25 1.11 4.64
N ALA A 824 -47.33 1.67 5.85
CA ALA A 824 -48.12 2.86 6.13
C ALA A 824 -47.40 4.17 5.79
N ASP A 825 -46.09 4.14 5.54
CA ASP A 825 -45.28 5.31 5.23
C ASP A 825 -45.34 5.66 3.72
N PRO A 826 -45.97 6.78 3.33
CA PRO A 826 -46.13 7.14 1.92
C PRO A 826 -44.81 7.29 1.16
N ASP A 827 -43.72 7.70 1.84
CA ASP A 827 -42.43 7.87 1.19
C ASP A 827 -41.74 6.51 0.93
N SER A 828 -41.88 5.57 1.87
CA SER A 828 -41.42 4.18 1.70
C SER A 828 -42.18 3.48 0.58
N VAL A 829 -43.51 3.60 0.54
CA VAL A 829 -44.32 3.03 -0.55
C VAL A 829 -43.98 3.70 -1.88
N ARG A 830 -43.83 5.02 -1.92
CA ARG A 830 -43.47 5.73 -3.15
C ARG A 830 -42.16 5.22 -3.74
N ILE A 831 -41.09 5.11 -2.96
CA ILE A 831 -39.77 4.74 -3.50
C ILE A 831 -39.73 3.27 -3.94
N VAL A 832 -40.30 2.36 -3.15
CA VAL A 832 -40.34 0.92 -3.44
C VAL A 832 -41.18 0.64 -4.70
N GLU A 833 -42.40 1.15 -4.77
CA GLU A 833 -43.27 0.94 -5.93
C GLU A 833 -42.71 1.61 -7.19
N THR A 834 -42.13 2.81 -7.07
CA THR A 834 -41.52 3.49 -8.23
C THR A 834 -40.33 2.71 -8.79
N ALA A 835 -39.49 2.11 -7.94
CA ALA A 835 -38.36 1.30 -8.40
C ALA A 835 -38.83 0.04 -9.15
N ARG A 836 -39.87 -0.64 -8.63
CA ARG A 836 -40.51 -1.78 -9.31
C ARG A 836 -41.11 -1.40 -10.66
N GLU A 837 -41.91 -0.33 -10.69
CA GLU A 837 -42.55 0.16 -11.91
C GLU A 837 -41.52 0.63 -12.96
N CYS A 838 -40.38 1.23 -12.54
CA CYS A 838 -39.29 1.57 -13.45
C CYS A 838 -38.69 0.35 -14.14
N LEU A 839 -38.52 -0.75 -13.40
CA LEU A 839 -38.04 -2.02 -13.96
C LEU A 839 -39.04 -2.57 -14.99
N ASP A 840 -40.33 -2.60 -14.64
CA ASP A 840 -41.39 -3.07 -15.53
C ASP A 840 -41.47 -2.25 -16.83
N GLU A 841 -41.37 -0.93 -16.75
CA GLU A 841 -41.37 -0.04 -17.92
C GLU A 841 -40.14 -0.25 -18.82
N ALA A 842 -38.97 -0.56 -18.24
CA ALA A 842 -37.77 -0.86 -19.01
C ALA A 842 -37.88 -2.22 -19.71
N ILE A 843 -38.38 -3.25 -19.03
CA ILE A 843 -38.54 -4.61 -19.57
C ILE A 843 -39.46 -4.62 -20.79
N LYS A 844 -40.52 -3.80 -20.82
CA LYS A 844 -41.43 -3.67 -21.99
C LYS A 844 -40.72 -3.29 -23.29
N LEU A 845 -39.56 -2.66 -23.20
CA LEU A 845 -38.77 -2.27 -24.36
C LEU A 845 -37.82 -3.37 -24.85
N VAL A 846 -37.57 -4.41 -24.06
CA VAL A 846 -36.56 -5.44 -24.36
C VAL A 846 -37.08 -6.36 -25.47
N LYS A 847 -36.46 -6.24 -26.64
CA LYS A 847 -36.65 -7.09 -27.82
C LYS A 847 -35.45 -6.93 -28.76
N PRO A 848 -35.22 -7.85 -29.71
CA PRO A 848 -34.17 -7.69 -30.70
C PRO A 848 -34.20 -6.33 -31.39
N GLY A 849 -33.03 -5.69 -31.49
CA GLY A 849 -32.85 -4.38 -32.12
C GLY A 849 -33.05 -3.17 -31.19
N THR A 850 -33.58 -3.34 -29.98
CA THR A 850 -33.72 -2.22 -29.03
C THR A 850 -32.34 -1.70 -28.58
N PRO A 851 -32.05 -0.39 -28.69
CA PRO A 851 -30.79 0.17 -28.20
C PRO A 851 -30.70 0.16 -26.67
N ILE A 852 -29.55 -0.25 -26.12
CA ILE A 852 -29.31 -0.33 -24.65
C ILE A 852 -29.57 1.01 -23.95
N ARG A 853 -29.23 2.12 -24.60
CA ARG A 853 -29.43 3.47 -24.05
C ARG A 853 -30.89 3.83 -23.75
N GLU A 854 -31.86 3.12 -24.33
CA GLU A 854 -33.28 3.46 -24.17
C GLU A 854 -33.85 3.11 -22.80
N PHE A 855 -33.29 2.10 -22.14
CA PHE A 855 -33.74 1.69 -20.80
C PHE A 855 -33.58 2.84 -19.80
N GLY A 856 -32.40 3.47 -19.76
CA GLY A 856 -32.18 4.62 -18.88
C GLY A 856 -33.05 5.84 -19.19
N ARG A 857 -33.49 6.01 -20.46
CA ARG A 857 -34.42 7.11 -20.82
C ARG A 857 -35.81 6.89 -20.22
N VAL A 858 -36.36 5.67 -20.29
CA VAL A 858 -37.68 5.37 -19.75
C VAL A 858 -37.66 5.35 -18.21
N ILE A 859 -36.63 4.76 -17.61
CA ILE A 859 -36.46 4.69 -16.15
C ILE A 859 -36.38 6.10 -15.55
N GLU A 860 -35.46 6.96 -16.03
CA GLU A 860 -35.30 8.29 -15.44
C GLU A 860 -36.54 9.17 -15.65
N LYS A 861 -37.25 9.01 -16.78
CA LYS A 861 -38.53 9.71 -17.02
C LYS A 861 -39.58 9.29 -15.99
N TYR A 862 -39.71 7.99 -15.74
CA TYR A 862 -40.69 7.45 -14.80
C TYR A 862 -40.35 7.85 -13.35
N ALA A 863 -39.10 7.65 -12.93
CA ALA A 863 -38.62 8.04 -11.60
C ALA A 863 -38.90 9.53 -11.30
N LYS A 864 -38.58 10.43 -12.24
CA LYS A 864 -38.84 11.87 -12.10
C LYS A 864 -40.32 12.20 -11.96
N SER A 865 -41.19 11.51 -12.69
CA SER A 865 -42.65 11.72 -12.59
C SER A 865 -43.20 11.40 -11.19
N ARG A 866 -42.50 10.53 -10.46
CA ARG A 866 -42.81 10.10 -9.09
C ARG A 866 -41.95 10.79 -8.03
N LYS A 867 -41.23 11.87 -8.39
CA LYS A 867 -40.34 12.64 -7.51
C LYS A 867 -39.22 11.78 -6.88
N CYS A 868 -38.69 10.82 -7.64
CA CYS A 868 -37.53 10.02 -7.28
C CYS A 868 -36.36 10.35 -8.22
N SER A 869 -35.13 10.16 -7.75
CA SER A 869 -33.90 10.34 -8.52
C SER A 869 -33.22 9.01 -8.76
N VAL A 870 -32.61 8.83 -9.94
CA VAL A 870 -31.78 7.65 -10.26
C VAL A 870 -30.37 7.87 -9.73
N ILE A 871 -29.80 6.87 -9.05
CA ILE A 871 -28.37 6.87 -8.69
C ILE A 871 -27.58 6.34 -9.88
N ALA A 872 -26.89 7.23 -10.59
CA ALA A 872 -26.25 6.94 -11.86
C ALA A 872 -24.88 6.22 -11.76
N THR A 873 -24.36 6.05 -10.54
CA THR A 873 -23.09 5.36 -10.25
C THR A 873 -23.15 3.86 -10.59
N TRP A 874 -24.34 3.29 -10.50
CA TRP A 874 -24.62 1.87 -10.69
C TRP A 874 -25.56 1.65 -11.88
N GLY A 875 -25.56 0.45 -12.43
CA GLY A 875 -26.37 0.06 -13.58
C GLY A 875 -26.21 -1.42 -13.84
N GLY A 876 -27.14 -1.98 -14.61
CA GLY A 876 -27.15 -3.42 -14.89
C GLY A 876 -25.94 -3.86 -15.70
N HIS A 877 -25.81 -5.17 -15.87
CA HIS A 877 -24.66 -5.79 -16.50
C HIS A 877 -25.08 -7.00 -17.35
N GLY A 878 -24.20 -7.44 -18.24
CA GLY A 878 -24.32 -8.78 -18.80
C GLY A 878 -24.18 -9.80 -17.68
N ILE A 879 -24.77 -10.98 -17.84
CA ILE A 879 -24.63 -12.07 -16.86
C ILE A 879 -24.72 -13.43 -17.53
N ASN A 880 -23.77 -14.31 -17.27
CA ASN A 880 -23.74 -15.67 -17.82
C ASN A 880 -22.78 -16.57 -17.01
N THR A 881 -21.74 -17.13 -17.62
CA THR A 881 -20.65 -17.85 -16.93
C THR A 881 -19.80 -16.93 -16.08
N GLU A 882 -19.82 -15.64 -16.38
CA GLU A 882 -19.23 -14.56 -15.58
C GLU A 882 -20.36 -13.77 -14.90
N PHE A 883 -20.09 -13.18 -13.73
CA PHE A 883 -21.10 -12.52 -12.90
C PHE A 883 -21.42 -11.09 -13.38
N HIS A 884 -20.41 -10.26 -13.69
CA HIS A 884 -20.57 -8.90 -14.26
C HIS A 884 -19.88 -8.66 -15.62
N PRO A 885 -20.07 -9.51 -16.66
CA PRO A 885 -19.56 -9.25 -18.00
C PRO A 885 -20.26 -8.06 -18.68
N PRO A 886 -19.70 -7.50 -19.77
CA PRO A 886 -20.42 -6.58 -20.65
C PRO A 886 -21.69 -7.21 -21.24
N PRO A 887 -22.72 -6.41 -21.59
CA PRO A 887 -22.77 -4.94 -21.58
C PRO A 887 -23.02 -4.32 -20.21
N TRP A 888 -22.54 -3.10 -20.00
CA TRP A 888 -23.05 -2.23 -18.93
C TRP A 888 -24.37 -1.54 -19.36
N ILE A 889 -25.36 -1.54 -18.48
CA ILE A 889 -26.75 -1.12 -18.73
C ILE A 889 -27.08 0.14 -17.89
N PRO A 890 -27.01 1.35 -18.46
CA PRO A 890 -27.36 2.58 -17.75
C PRO A 890 -28.85 2.71 -17.44
N HIS A 891 -29.16 3.17 -16.23
CA HIS A 891 -30.53 3.50 -15.79
C HIS A 891 -30.88 4.99 -15.85
N TYR A 892 -29.99 5.84 -16.40
CA TYR A 892 -30.21 7.28 -16.56
C TYR A 892 -30.29 7.70 -18.04
N ALA A 893 -31.00 8.79 -18.33
CA ALA A 893 -31.18 9.30 -19.70
C ALA A 893 -29.94 10.03 -20.21
N LYS A 894 -29.87 10.26 -21.54
CA LYS A 894 -28.73 10.90 -22.23
C LYS A 894 -27.38 10.18 -22.01
N ASN A 895 -27.41 8.93 -21.57
CA ASN A 895 -26.24 8.06 -21.57
C ASN A 895 -25.75 7.80 -23.00
N LYS A 896 -24.49 7.39 -23.14
CA LYS A 896 -23.84 7.10 -24.43
C LYS A 896 -23.60 5.60 -24.63
N ALA A 897 -24.37 4.72 -23.98
CA ALA A 897 -24.20 3.28 -24.14
C ALA A 897 -24.44 2.87 -25.61
N ALA A 898 -23.51 2.09 -26.14
CA ALA A 898 -23.53 1.58 -27.50
C ALA A 898 -24.08 0.16 -27.54
N GLY A 899 -24.61 -0.24 -28.69
CA GLY A 899 -25.12 -1.59 -28.93
C GLY A 899 -26.63 -1.73 -28.81
N VAL A 900 -27.13 -2.90 -29.23
CA VAL A 900 -28.56 -3.24 -29.31
C VAL A 900 -28.79 -4.65 -28.77
N CYS A 901 -29.96 -4.90 -28.21
CA CYS A 901 -30.38 -6.24 -27.80
C CYS A 901 -30.38 -7.20 -28.99
N LYS A 902 -29.85 -8.41 -28.80
CA LYS A 902 -29.86 -9.48 -29.81
C LYS A 902 -30.24 -10.81 -29.14
N PRO A 903 -30.87 -11.75 -29.88
CA PRO A 903 -31.21 -13.06 -29.34
C PRO A 903 -30.01 -13.75 -28.68
N GLY A 904 -30.27 -14.44 -27.58
CA GLY A 904 -29.24 -15.12 -26.77
C GLY A 904 -28.49 -14.22 -25.79
N LEU A 905 -28.70 -12.89 -25.81
CA LEU A 905 -28.11 -11.99 -24.82
C LEU A 905 -28.80 -12.14 -23.46
N THR A 906 -28.01 -12.35 -22.41
CA THR A 906 -28.47 -12.34 -21.02
C THR A 906 -27.85 -11.17 -20.25
N PHE A 907 -28.69 -10.40 -19.58
CA PHE A 907 -28.28 -9.19 -18.85
C PHE A 907 -29.30 -8.82 -17.76
N THR A 908 -28.90 -7.95 -16.84
CA THR A 908 -29.75 -7.43 -15.76
C THR A 908 -30.26 -6.02 -16.09
N ILE A 909 -31.46 -5.71 -15.63
CA ILE A 909 -31.93 -4.34 -15.47
C ILE A 909 -32.25 -4.17 -13.98
N GLU A 910 -31.66 -3.15 -13.36
CA GLU A 910 -31.68 -2.95 -11.90
C GLU A 910 -31.75 -1.46 -11.50
N PRO A 911 -32.86 -0.76 -11.75
CA PRO A 911 -32.98 0.65 -11.40
C PRO A 911 -32.82 0.89 -9.90
N ILE A 912 -31.77 1.64 -9.53
CA ILE A 912 -31.51 2.09 -8.16
C ILE A 912 -32.02 3.52 -8.01
N LEU A 913 -33.03 3.70 -7.17
CA LEU A 913 -33.67 4.99 -6.96
C LEU A 913 -33.44 5.50 -5.54
N THR A 914 -33.48 6.82 -5.38
CA THR A 914 -33.49 7.51 -4.09
C THR A 914 -34.56 8.58 -4.02
N LEU A 915 -35.08 8.84 -2.81
CA LEU A 915 -35.90 10.01 -2.50
C LEU A 915 -35.10 11.32 -2.43
N GLY A 916 -33.77 11.22 -2.35
CA GLY A 916 -32.86 12.34 -2.14
C GLY A 916 -32.10 12.75 -3.40
N LYS A 917 -30.87 13.20 -3.17
CA LYS A 917 -29.92 13.59 -4.22
C LYS A 917 -29.32 12.35 -4.90
N PRO A 918 -29.05 12.40 -6.22
CA PRO A 918 -28.52 11.25 -7.00
C PRO A 918 -27.00 11.05 -6.80
N HIS A 919 -26.52 11.14 -5.56
CA HIS A 919 -25.11 10.99 -5.20
C HIS A 919 -24.96 10.09 -3.98
N ASP A 920 -23.89 9.31 -4.00
CA ASP A 920 -23.61 8.22 -3.08
C ASP A 920 -22.20 8.33 -2.48
N LEU A 921 -21.93 7.61 -1.40
CA LEU A 921 -20.65 7.57 -0.71
C LEU A 921 -20.40 6.20 -0.06
N PHE A 922 -19.13 5.82 0.05
CA PHE A 922 -18.75 4.57 0.68
C PHE A 922 -18.44 4.73 2.16
N TRP A 923 -18.92 3.78 2.96
CA TRP A 923 -18.42 3.59 4.32
C TRP A 923 -16.99 3.05 4.32
N PRO A 924 -16.26 3.17 5.45
CA PRO A 924 -14.88 2.67 5.56
C PRO A 924 -14.72 1.14 5.50
N ASP A 925 -15.82 0.37 5.41
CA ASP A 925 -15.81 -1.10 5.23
C ASP A 925 -15.50 -1.55 3.79
N ASN A 926 -15.33 -0.59 2.86
CA ASN A 926 -15.05 -0.76 1.43
C ASN A 926 -16.21 -1.29 0.58
N TRP A 927 -17.41 -1.47 1.14
CA TRP A 927 -18.55 -2.03 0.41
C TRP A 927 -19.83 -1.24 0.60
N THR A 928 -20.16 -0.90 1.85
CA THR A 928 -21.45 -0.31 2.17
C THR A 928 -21.56 1.06 1.52
N ASN A 929 -22.43 1.18 0.52
CA ASN A 929 -22.67 2.42 -0.19
C ASN A 929 -23.97 3.06 0.30
N VAL A 930 -23.96 4.35 0.60
CA VAL A 930 -25.14 5.07 1.12
C VAL A 930 -25.37 6.39 0.40
N THR A 931 -26.59 6.90 0.46
CA THR A 931 -26.91 8.23 -0.07
C THR A 931 -26.19 9.34 0.69
N ILE A 932 -25.83 10.41 -0.02
CA ILE A 932 -25.12 11.57 0.57
C ILE A 932 -25.95 12.37 1.57
N ASP A 933 -27.26 12.21 1.56
CA ASP A 933 -28.21 12.93 2.40
C ASP A 933 -29.00 12.03 3.35
N GLY A 934 -28.63 10.74 3.43
CA GLY A 934 -29.26 9.76 4.33
C GLY A 934 -30.71 9.45 3.97
N LYS A 935 -31.16 9.77 2.75
CA LYS A 935 -32.50 9.47 2.27
C LYS A 935 -32.60 8.03 1.77
N ARG A 936 -33.81 7.49 1.90
CA ARG A 936 -34.13 6.11 1.52
C ARG A 936 -33.91 5.83 0.03
N THR A 937 -33.55 4.59 -0.25
CA THR A 937 -33.32 4.00 -1.56
C THR A 937 -34.18 2.74 -1.74
N ALA A 938 -34.43 2.39 -2.99
CA ALA A 938 -35.01 1.10 -3.35
C ALA A 938 -34.46 0.65 -4.70
N GLN A 939 -34.38 -0.66 -4.87
CA GLN A 939 -33.89 -1.33 -6.07
C GLN A 939 -34.74 -2.59 -6.32
N PHE A 940 -34.96 -2.87 -7.59
CA PHE A 940 -35.55 -4.10 -8.10
C PHE A 940 -34.73 -4.54 -9.29
N GLU A 941 -34.50 -5.85 -9.42
CA GLU A 941 -33.73 -6.42 -10.52
C GLU A 941 -34.37 -7.68 -11.08
N HIS A 942 -34.23 -7.84 -12.39
CA HIS A 942 -34.40 -9.13 -13.04
C HIS A 942 -33.23 -9.46 -13.97
N THR A 943 -32.84 -10.73 -13.99
CA THR A 943 -32.03 -11.31 -15.07
C THR A 943 -32.95 -11.64 -16.26
N LEU A 944 -32.60 -11.13 -17.44
CA LEU A 944 -33.41 -11.21 -18.65
C LEU A 944 -32.67 -11.98 -19.75
N LEU A 945 -33.41 -12.71 -20.58
CA LEU A 945 -32.93 -13.32 -21.82
C LEU A 945 -33.65 -12.70 -23.02
N VAL A 946 -32.90 -12.15 -23.97
CA VAL A 946 -33.46 -11.71 -25.25
C VAL A 946 -33.73 -12.94 -26.12
N THR A 947 -34.98 -13.10 -26.55
CA THR A 947 -35.40 -14.18 -27.46
C THR A 947 -35.48 -13.66 -28.90
N GLU A 948 -35.78 -14.54 -29.86
CA GLU A 948 -35.98 -14.15 -31.27
C GLU A 948 -37.10 -13.13 -31.47
N THR A 949 -38.08 -13.07 -30.57
CA THR A 949 -39.29 -12.24 -30.71
C THR A 949 -39.49 -11.22 -29.59
N GLY A 950 -38.72 -11.29 -28.50
CA GLY A 950 -38.93 -10.43 -27.35
C GLY A 950 -37.95 -10.69 -26.20
N VAL A 951 -38.50 -10.84 -24.99
CA VAL A 951 -37.75 -11.06 -23.76
C VAL A 951 -38.40 -12.14 -22.92
N GLU A 952 -37.57 -12.94 -22.28
CA GLU A 952 -37.95 -13.87 -21.22
C GLU A 952 -37.37 -13.35 -19.89
N ILE A 953 -38.22 -13.17 -18.88
CA ILE A 953 -37.80 -12.77 -17.53
C ILE A 953 -37.41 -14.05 -16.78
N LEU A 954 -36.11 -14.33 -16.66
CA LEU A 954 -35.63 -15.61 -16.14
C LEU A 954 -35.84 -15.74 -14.62
N THR A 955 -35.87 -14.62 -13.89
CA THR A 955 -36.09 -14.56 -12.44
C THR A 955 -37.51 -14.09 -12.08
N ALA A 956 -38.48 -14.34 -12.95
CA ALA A 956 -39.87 -13.93 -12.77
C ALA A 956 -40.48 -14.45 -11.46
N ARG A 957 -41.36 -13.64 -10.86
CA ARG A 957 -42.12 -14.00 -9.66
C ARG A 957 -43.14 -15.11 -9.95
N ASN A 958 -43.51 -15.86 -8.92
CA ASN A 958 -44.66 -16.78 -8.95
C ASN A 958 -45.76 -16.32 -7.97
N GLU A 959 -46.92 -16.98 -7.98
CA GLU A 959 -48.08 -16.62 -7.13
C GLU A 959 -47.77 -16.70 -5.62
N LYS A 960 -46.77 -17.48 -5.22
CA LYS A 960 -46.37 -17.66 -3.82
C LYS A 960 -45.24 -16.71 -3.41
N SER A 961 -44.73 -15.89 -4.32
CA SER A 961 -43.59 -15.03 -4.03
C SER A 961 -43.94 -13.95 -2.99
N PRO A 962 -43.25 -13.88 -1.82
CA PRO A 962 -43.56 -12.91 -0.77
C PRO A 962 -43.47 -11.45 -1.23
N GLY A 963 -44.26 -10.57 -0.60
CA GLY A 963 -44.31 -9.15 -0.95
C GLY A 963 -45.20 -8.86 -2.16
N GLY A 964 -44.83 -7.87 -2.95
CA GLY A 964 -45.61 -7.41 -4.11
C GLY A 964 -46.10 -5.97 -3.99
N PRO A 965 -46.82 -5.48 -5.02
CA PRO A 965 -47.33 -4.12 -5.05
C PRO A 965 -48.41 -3.88 -4.01
N ILE A 966 -48.33 -2.71 -3.38
CA ILE A 966 -49.32 -2.23 -2.44
C ILE A 966 -49.84 -0.86 -2.89
N PRO A 967 -51.12 -0.54 -2.64
CA PRO A 967 -51.64 0.79 -2.94
C PRO A 967 -50.95 1.85 -2.08
N MET A 968 -50.84 3.06 -2.61
CA MET A 968 -50.34 4.20 -1.86
C MET A 968 -51.20 4.41 -0.60
N PRO A 969 -50.61 4.50 0.61
CA PRO A 969 -51.37 4.72 1.82
C PRO A 969 -52.07 6.09 1.78
N ILE A 970 -53.35 6.11 2.19
CA ILE A 970 -54.12 7.35 2.31
C ILE A 970 -53.53 8.12 3.48
N ARG A 971 -53.07 9.36 3.26
CA ARG A 971 -52.65 10.24 4.35
C ARG A 971 -53.84 10.40 5.30
N GLY A 972 -53.74 9.84 6.50
CA GLY A 972 -54.63 10.18 7.59
C GLY A 972 -54.56 11.68 7.82
N VAL A 973 -55.71 12.33 7.90
CA VAL A 973 -55.81 13.69 8.43
C VAL A 973 -55.34 13.59 9.88
N ASP A 974 -54.22 14.25 10.19
CA ASP A 974 -53.71 14.36 11.56
C ASP A 974 -54.82 14.92 12.46
N ASN A 975 -55.16 14.18 13.52
CA ASN A 975 -55.90 14.68 14.68
C ASN A 975 -54.95 14.67 15.88
#